data_AF-A0A0A8UXB2-F1
#
_entry.id   AF-A0A0A8UXB2-F1
#
_cell.length_a   1.000
_cell.length_b   1.000
_cell.length_c   1.000
_cell.angle_alpha   90.00
_cell.angle_beta   90.00
_cell.angle_gamma   90.00
#
_symmetry.space_group_name_H-M   'P 1'
#
loop_
_entity.id
_entity.type
_entity.pdbx_description
1 polymer ?
#
loop_
_entity_poly.entity_id
_entity_poly.type
_entity_poly.pdbx_seq_one_letter_code
_entity_poly.pdbx_strand_id
1 'polypeptide(L)'
;MTNELTPTDSIELTEQGYVYHIAGRMDTQTRLMAKQLHELGIVYAIYGALDGLSLSYSMIKYLFDLLYGNGKISTSDIMHDWMLTPEGIAVAASSTITLVVFAMLANHFKDDDKNQFKAFVATAWPYCRDTMKGLKNAYKGFRSAVQVIDLLGGQNLNFMIVPMGLLLGVLSAANRIWFRYQVNIRKDMMKANAKLLTEIKNMEKLSLPEIAIKRAEIQSQSMALRRQMLLSAAYGGVVDGLYLYVGVLSLCSLTPPLFLAMSVFCAIYFVACIATRVYEEHDFQRRLVITQAKIELALCGKELETQFNALVKLAEEIATKVTDEKLTDQRKLVDEISHLREDFEKRRAYLRELSTLSYSSAFLAGIKNGLAAYGALASSMFAVATVIVLASSSFPPALLVACISAGMALLVAFVAHALINAYRHQVKQDKITIDNPHDEKLNTILESLKGAKQHVEDLKPEKVRTAITDGMVVDPSPQFFFQEWFEVVRSFFSGLGKGSKAVDFTMNSFQERGTDGHYHDTPIMLGLTVVSALVHGTALALRAQARGFGRDPIDNVPSVVKASETSGVTTTSLEGESDRSCELVSDSPKANASLASDKPRMINGGDTDEIKPTLTSENPRITAPESKNRNPQPFYASFFRADRKSQSHLPRSQSSKELQALVPGGNSTRDAQHTPTPTIPTQYW
;
A
#
# COMPACT_ATOMS: atom_id res chain seq x y z
N MET A 1 -10.30 39.79 50.33
CA MET A 1 -10.05 38.38 49.97
C MET A 1 -9.90 38.32 48.46
N THR A 2 -8.67 38.51 48.01
CA THR A 2 -8.25 38.40 46.60
C THR A 2 -7.77 36.98 46.38
N ASN A 3 -8.42 36.23 45.50
CA ASN A 3 -7.99 34.90 45.11
C ASN A 3 -6.82 35.04 44.13
N GLU A 4 -5.63 34.65 44.59
CA GLU A 4 -4.45 34.43 43.76
C GLU A 4 -4.69 33.22 42.83
N LEU A 5 -4.61 33.47 41.52
CA LEU A 5 -4.44 32.44 40.51
C LEU A 5 -3.02 31.87 40.64
N THR A 6 -2.90 30.60 40.99
CA THR A 6 -1.64 29.87 41.04
C THR A 6 -1.04 29.70 39.62
N PRO A 7 0.28 29.88 39.40
CA PRO A 7 0.91 29.91 38.06
C PRO A 7 1.14 28.54 37.40
N THR A 8 0.61 27.45 37.96
CA THR A 8 0.97 26.08 37.53
C THR A 8 0.28 25.64 36.24
N ASP A 9 -0.94 26.11 35.95
CA ASP A 9 -1.69 25.67 34.76
C ASP A 9 -1.18 26.30 33.44
N SER A 10 -0.53 27.47 33.51
CA SER A 10 0.02 28.15 32.35
C SER A 10 1.32 27.53 31.82
N ILE A 11 2.06 26.80 32.66
CA ILE A 11 3.39 26.23 32.32
C ILE A 11 3.23 24.88 31.60
N GLU A 12 2.27 24.04 31.99
CA GLU A 12 2.01 22.76 31.30
C GLU A 12 1.45 22.95 29.88
N LEU A 13 0.63 23.98 29.65
CA LEU A 13 0.11 24.34 28.33
C LEU A 13 1.19 24.87 27.37
N THR A 14 2.22 25.53 27.91
CA THR A 14 3.37 25.99 27.10
C THR A 14 4.31 24.84 26.77
N GLU A 15 4.63 23.94 27.71
CA GLU A 15 5.47 22.76 27.44
C GLU A 15 4.85 21.83 26.38
N GLN A 16 3.55 21.53 26.47
CA GLN A 16 2.86 20.74 25.45
C GLN A 16 2.95 21.43 24.07
N GLY A 17 2.72 22.75 24.01
CA GLY A 17 2.86 23.54 22.79
C GLY A 17 4.26 23.48 22.17
N TYR A 18 5.31 23.53 22.99
CA TYR A 18 6.70 23.40 22.52
C TYR A 18 7.01 22.00 21.98
N VAL A 19 6.56 20.93 22.66
CA VAL A 19 6.76 19.54 22.20
C VAL A 19 6.06 19.29 20.86
N TYR A 20 4.83 19.80 20.68
CA TYR A 20 4.12 19.70 19.40
C TYR A 20 4.80 20.50 18.29
N HIS A 21 5.35 21.68 18.59
CA HIS A 21 6.10 22.48 17.61
C HIS A 21 7.43 21.83 17.21
N ILE A 22 8.15 21.21 18.14
CA ILE A 22 9.39 20.47 17.87
C ILE A 22 9.06 19.23 17.01
N ALA A 23 8.04 18.46 17.38
CA ALA A 23 7.58 17.32 16.61
C ALA A 23 7.14 17.73 15.19
N GLY A 24 6.45 18.86 15.03
CA GLY A 24 6.06 19.40 13.72
C GLY A 24 7.25 19.83 12.85
N ARG A 25 8.28 20.45 13.44
CA ARG A 25 9.53 20.77 12.73
C ARG A 25 10.30 19.51 12.33
N MET A 26 10.35 18.50 13.20
CA MET A 26 10.99 17.23 12.88
C MET A 26 10.26 16.49 11.76
N ASP A 27 8.92 16.46 11.74
CA ASP A 27 8.15 15.82 10.67
C ASP A 27 8.36 16.51 9.32
N THR A 28 8.36 17.85 9.31
CA THR A 28 8.61 18.63 8.07
C THR A 28 10.03 18.43 7.53
N GLN A 29 11.06 18.45 8.39
CA GLN A 29 12.43 18.13 7.98
C GLN A 29 12.58 16.69 7.48
N THR A 30 11.96 15.73 8.17
CA THR A 30 11.98 14.31 7.77
C THR A 30 11.35 14.11 6.39
N ARG A 31 10.24 14.79 6.11
CA ARG A 31 9.60 14.77 4.78
C ARG A 31 10.45 15.42 3.71
N LEU A 32 11.12 16.53 4.01
CA LEU A 32 12.01 17.22 3.07
C LEU A 32 13.21 16.33 2.71
N MET A 33 13.84 15.71 3.71
CA MET A 33 14.89 14.72 3.50
C MET A 33 14.37 13.53 2.68
N ALA A 34 13.18 13.02 2.97
CA ALA A 34 12.59 11.91 2.21
C ALA A 34 12.35 12.27 0.73
N LYS A 35 11.94 13.52 0.44
CA LYS A 35 11.82 14.03 -0.94
C LYS A 35 13.16 14.11 -1.64
N GLN A 36 14.18 14.69 -1.00
CA GLN A 36 15.54 14.74 -1.55
C GLN A 36 16.07 13.32 -1.85
N LEU A 37 15.84 12.39 -0.92
CA LEU A 37 16.25 10.99 -1.10
C LEU A 37 15.51 10.29 -2.24
N HIS A 38 14.22 10.60 -2.41
CA HIS A 38 13.41 10.10 -3.52
C HIS A 38 13.91 10.64 -4.87
N GLU A 39 14.20 11.94 -4.95
CA GLU A 39 14.68 12.62 -6.15
C GLU A 39 16.08 12.16 -6.57
N LEU A 40 17.00 11.97 -5.62
CA LEU A 40 18.35 11.48 -5.90
C LEU A 40 18.37 10.07 -6.48
N GLY A 41 17.38 9.22 -6.13
CA GLY A 41 17.22 7.88 -6.68
C GLY A 41 18.29 6.84 -6.28
N ILE A 42 19.47 7.26 -5.80
CA ILE A 42 20.60 6.40 -5.42
C ILE A 42 20.18 5.38 -4.34
N VAL A 43 19.34 5.80 -3.39
CA VAL A 43 18.83 4.93 -2.33
C VAL A 43 18.10 3.70 -2.88
N TYR A 44 17.41 3.84 -4.02
CA TYR A 44 16.72 2.73 -4.66
C TYR A 44 17.70 1.74 -5.33
N ALA A 45 18.77 2.24 -5.93
CA ALA A 45 19.82 1.41 -6.53
C ALA A 45 20.57 0.59 -5.46
N ILE A 46 21.02 1.23 -4.37
CA ILE A 46 21.68 0.56 -3.24
C ILE A 46 20.74 -0.49 -2.64
N TYR A 47 19.50 -0.11 -2.37
CA TYR A 47 18.49 -1.06 -1.91
C TYR A 47 18.31 -2.23 -2.89
N GLY A 48 18.28 -1.96 -4.20
CA GLY A 48 18.14 -2.98 -5.24
C GLY A 48 19.28 -3.99 -5.20
N ALA A 49 20.52 -3.52 -5.08
CA ALA A 49 21.69 -4.40 -4.96
C ALA A 49 21.60 -5.30 -3.70
N LEU A 50 21.31 -4.72 -2.54
CA LEU A 50 21.24 -5.46 -1.28
C LEU A 50 20.04 -6.43 -1.21
N ASP A 51 18.88 -6.04 -1.74
CA ASP A 51 17.71 -6.90 -1.83
C ASP A 51 17.93 -8.03 -2.85
N GLY A 52 18.65 -7.75 -3.95
CA GLY A 52 19.12 -8.75 -4.91
C GLY A 52 20.01 -9.79 -4.23
N LEU A 53 21.04 -9.37 -3.51
CA LEU A 53 21.94 -10.27 -2.76
C LEU A 53 21.17 -11.15 -1.76
N SER A 54 20.30 -10.54 -0.96
CA SER A 54 19.45 -11.24 0.02
C SER A 54 18.51 -12.26 -0.64
N LEU A 55 18.03 -11.95 -1.86
CA LEU A 55 17.12 -12.80 -2.60
C LEU A 55 17.86 -13.97 -3.25
N SER A 56 19.09 -13.77 -3.74
CA SER A 56 19.95 -14.82 -4.27
C SER A 56 20.19 -15.92 -3.23
N TYR A 57 20.69 -15.55 -2.04
CA TYR A 57 20.85 -16.48 -0.92
C TYR A 57 19.52 -17.20 -0.60
N SER A 58 18.44 -16.44 -0.49
CA SER A 58 17.12 -17.00 -0.17
C SER A 58 16.63 -18.03 -1.18
N MET A 59 16.92 -17.83 -2.48
CA MET A 59 16.47 -18.72 -3.55
C MET A 59 17.35 -19.96 -3.67
N ILE A 60 18.66 -19.83 -3.46
CA ILE A 60 19.56 -20.98 -3.37
C ILE A 60 19.16 -21.84 -2.17
N LYS A 61 18.98 -21.24 -0.98
CA LYS A 61 18.52 -21.96 0.21
C LYS A 61 17.18 -22.66 -0.03
N TYR A 62 16.24 -21.98 -0.68
CA TYR A 62 14.94 -22.55 -1.04
C TYR A 62 15.07 -23.78 -1.94
N LEU A 63 15.97 -23.75 -2.94
CA LEU A 63 16.23 -24.91 -3.80
C LEU A 63 16.74 -26.11 -2.99
N PHE A 64 17.70 -25.89 -2.09
CA PHE A 64 18.21 -26.96 -1.21
C PHE A 64 17.13 -27.48 -0.25
N ASP A 65 16.29 -26.59 0.29
CA ASP A 65 15.16 -26.99 1.15
C ASP A 65 14.11 -27.82 0.39
N LEU A 66 13.91 -27.58 -0.91
CA LEU A 66 13.03 -28.42 -1.74
C LEU A 66 13.65 -29.78 -2.06
N LEU A 67 14.93 -29.80 -2.44
CA LEU A 67 15.61 -31.03 -2.89
C LEU A 67 15.93 -31.97 -1.72
N TYR A 68 16.29 -31.43 -0.56
CA TYR A 68 16.81 -32.19 0.57
C TYR A 68 15.98 -32.04 1.86
N GLY A 69 14.84 -31.33 1.81
CA GLY A 69 14.05 -31.02 3.02
C GLY A 69 13.50 -32.22 3.79
N ASN A 70 13.44 -33.40 3.18
CA ASN A 70 13.02 -34.65 3.82
C ASN A 70 14.21 -35.50 4.31
N GLY A 71 15.44 -35.02 4.17
CA GLY A 71 16.66 -35.71 4.60
C GLY A 71 16.93 -35.57 6.10
N LYS A 72 17.74 -36.49 6.65
CA LYS A 72 18.25 -36.41 8.04
C LYS A 72 19.43 -35.43 8.20
N ILE A 73 19.99 -34.96 7.09
CA ILE A 73 21.16 -34.09 7.06
C ILE A 73 20.68 -32.65 6.95
N SER A 74 21.36 -31.73 7.65
CA SER A 74 21.11 -30.30 7.55
C SER A 74 21.21 -29.83 6.10
N THR A 75 20.13 -29.26 5.57
CA THR A 75 20.14 -28.66 4.23
C THR A 75 21.02 -27.41 4.15
N SER A 76 21.42 -26.84 5.29
CA SER A 76 22.39 -25.74 5.34
C SER A 76 23.81 -26.24 5.11
N ASP A 77 24.18 -27.36 5.73
CA ASP A 77 25.54 -27.92 5.61
C ASP A 77 25.77 -28.48 4.20
N ILE A 78 24.79 -29.16 3.63
CA ILE A 78 24.87 -29.64 2.23
C ILE A 78 25.03 -28.45 1.27
N MET A 79 24.30 -27.35 1.50
CA MET A 79 24.42 -26.15 0.69
C MET A 79 25.82 -25.53 0.84
N HIS A 80 26.35 -25.50 2.06
CA HIS A 80 27.68 -24.98 2.32
C HIS A 80 28.76 -25.82 1.61
N ASP A 81 28.75 -27.14 1.78
CA ASP A 81 29.70 -28.04 1.13
C ASP A 81 29.64 -27.90 -0.40
N TRP A 82 28.43 -27.82 -0.97
CA TRP A 82 28.23 -27.58 -2.40
C TRP A 82 28.81 -26.23 -2.83
N MET A 83 28.58 -25.17 -2.06
CA MET A 83 29.11 -23.83 -2.35
C MET A 83 30.65 -23.73 -2.23
N LEU A 84 31.33 -24.74 -1.68
CA LEU A 84 32.79 -24.83 -1.68
C LEU A 84 33.35 -25.58 -2.90
N THR A 85 32.51 -26.23 -3.71
CA THR A 85 32.98 -26.85 -4.96
C THR A 85 33.16 -25.79 -6.05
N PRO A 86 34.04 -26.02 -7.05
CA PRO A 86 34.22 -25.09 -8.15
C PRO A 86 32.93 -24.76 -8.89
N GLU A 87 32.08 -25.77 -9.11
CA GLU A 87 30.79 -25.62 -9.78
C GLU A 87 29.81 -24.81 -8.92
N GLY A 88 29.75 -25.11 -7.61
CA GLY A 88 28.88 -24.40 -6.69
C GLY A 88 29.24 -22.93 -6.55
N ILE A 89 30.55 -22.61 -6.46
CA ILE A 89 31.05 -21.22 -6.46
C ILE A 89 30.62 -20.51 -7.75
N ALA A 90 30.87 -21.12 -8.91
CA ALA A 90 30.56 -20.51 -10.20
C ALA A 90 29.06 -20.23 -10.35
N VAL A 91 28.20 -21.17 -9.97
CA VAL A 91 26.73 -21.01 -10.02
C VAL A 91 26.25 -19.97 -9.00
N ALA A 92 26.71 -20.03 -7.75
CA ALA A 92 26.31 -19.10 -6.71
C ALA A 92 26.75 -17.66 -7.05
N ALA A 93 27.99 -17.46 -7.49
CA ALA A 93 28.50 -16.15 -7.87
C ALA A 93 27.79 -15.57 -9.10
N SER A 94 27.65 -16.36 -10.18
CA SER A 94 27.02 -15.89 -11.43
C SER A 94 25.53 -15.54 -11.22
N SER A 95 24.78 -16.40 -10.54
CA SER A 95 23.37 -16.13 -10.23
C SER A 95 23.20 -14.93 -9.30
N THR A 96 24.10 -14.76 -8.32
CA THR A 96 24.07 -13.62 -7.40
C THR A 96 24.38 -12.31 -8.09
N ILE A 97 25.48 -12.24 -8.86
CA ILE A 97 25.87 -11.04 -9.60
C ILE A 97 24.75 -10.64 -10.57
N THR A 98 24.20 -11.61 -11.30
CA THR A 98 23.09 -11.37 -12.24
C THR A 98 21.89 -10.76 -11.52
N LEU A 99 21.49 -11.33 -10.38
CA LEU A 99 20.33 -10.85 -9.63
C LEU A 99 20.57 -9.48 -8.99
N VAL A 100 21.76 -9.24 -8.44
CA VAL A 100 22.17 -7.96 -7.86
C VAL A 100 22.16 -6.86 -8.92
N VAL A 101 22.81 -7.09 -10.06
CA VAL A 101 22.87 -6.13 -11.16
C VAL A 101 21.48 -5.86 -11.72
N PHE A 102 20.70 -6.91 -11.99
CA PHE A 102 19.34 -6.74 -12.51
C PHE A 102 18.43 -5.99 -11.53
N ALA A 103 18.49 -6.32 -10.24
CA ALA A 103 17.74 -5.63 -9.19
C ALA A 103 18.15 -4.17 -9.03
N MET A 104 19.46 -3.89 -9.04
CA MET A 104 20.01 -2.54 -8.92
C MET A 104 19.57 -1.67 -10.10
N LEU A 105 19.78 -2.15 -11.33
CA LEU A 105 19.39 -1.43 -12.55
C LEU A 105 17.88 -1.19 -12.59
N ALA A 106 17.07 -2.19 -12.24
CA ALA A 106 15.62 -2.05 -12.25
C ALA A 106 15.07 -1.09 -11.19
N ASN A 107 15.78 -0.87 -10.08
CA ASN A 107 15.40 0.14 -9.10
C ASN A 107 15.96 1.53 -9.43
N HIS A 108 16.93 1.62 -10.33
CA HIS A 108 17.47 2.88 -10.81
C HIS A 108 16.70 3.43 -12.03
N PHE A 109 16.33 2.56 -12.96
CA PHE A 109 15.57 2.93 -14.16
C PHE A 109 14.10 3.21 -13.86
N LYS A 110 13.49 4.01 -14.73
CA LYS A 110 12.05 4.32 -14.68
C LYS A 110 11.28 3.41 -15.64
N ASP A 111 10.02 3.16 -15.30
CA ASP A 111 9.07 2.37 -16.08
C ASP A 111 8.61 3.10 -17.35
N ASP A 112 8.69 4.43 -17.39
CA ASP A 112 8.36 5.29 -18.52
C ASP A 112 9.59 5.78 -19.31
N ASP A 113 10.74 5.10 -19.17
CA ASP A 113 11.97 5.47 -19.88
C ASP A 113 11.79 5.27 -21.41
N LYS A 114 12.30 6.21 -22.20
CA LYS A 114 12.28 6.13 -23.68
C LYS A 114 13.03 4.90 -24.19
N ASN A 115 14.05 4.45 -23.46
CA ASN A 115 14.79 3.25 -23.82
C ASN A 115 14.00 2.00 -23.40
N GLN A 116 13.56 1.22 -24.39
CA GLN A 116 12.76 0.00 -24.19
C GLN A 116 13.43 -1.02 -23.28
N PHE A 117 14.76 -1.16 -23.32
CA PHE A 117 15.48 -2.07 -22.44
C PHE A 117 15.40 -1.61 -20.98
N LYS A 118 15.61 -0.32 -20.72
CA LYS A 118 15.49 0.25 -19.36
C LYS A 118 14.09 0.10 -18.81
N ALA A 119 13.08 0.43 -19.62
CA ALA A 119 11.67 0.27 -19.28
C ALA A 119 11.32 -1.20 -19.02
N PHE A 120 11.82 -2.13 -19.84
CA PHE A 120 11.65 -3.57 -19.63
C PHE A 120 12.24 -4.02 -18.29
N VAL A 121 13.48 -3.66 -17.99
CA VAL A 121 14.16 -4.04 -16.75
C VAL A 121 13.42 -3.48 -15.52
N ALA A 122 13.04 -2.20 -15.55
CA ALA A 122 12.25 -1.56 -14.49
C ALA A 122 10.87 -2.22 -14.29
N THR A 123 10.23 -2.63 -15.38
CA THR A 123 8.92 -3.28 -15.36
C THR A 123 8.99 -4.74 -14.91
N ALA A 124 9.99 -5.49 -15.34
CA ALA A 124 10.10 -6.94 -15.12
C ALA A 124 10.51 -7.29 -13.68
N TRP A 125 11.46 -6.56 -13.09
CA TRP A 125 12.00 -6.89 -11.76
C TRP A 125 10.95 -7.01 -10.66
N PRO A 126 9.97 -6.09 -10.51
CA PRO A 126 8.92 -6.25 -9.52
C PRO A 126 8.15 -7.57 -9.63
N TYR A 127 7.92 -8.09 -10.85
CA TYR A 127 7.28 -9.39 -11.06
C TYR A 127 8.22 -10.54 -10.67
N CYS A 128 9.47 -10.53 -11.14
CA CYS A 128 10.47 -11.54 -10.77
C CYS A 128 10.64 -11.65 -9.24
N ARG A 129 10.80 -10.49 -8.59
CA ARG A 129 10.94 -10.38 -7.14
C ARG A 129 9.72 -10.93 -6.40
N ASP A 130 8.51 -10.61 -6.84
CA ASP A 130 7.29 -11.07 -6.19
C ASP A 130 7.07 -12.58 -6.37
N THR A 131 7.43 -13.13 -7.52
CA THR A 131 7.44 -14.57 -7.82
C THR A 131 8.39 -15.33 -6.90
N MET A 132 9.66 -14.91 -6.83
CA MET A 132 10.66 -15.52 -5.94
C MET A 132 10.22 -15.47 -4.48
N LYS A 133 9.68 -14.33 -4.04
CA LYS A 133 9.13 -14.21 -2.69
C LYS A 133 7.88 -15.07 -2.47
N GLY A 134 7.02 -15.23 -3.48
CA GLY A 134 5.81 -16.02 -3.39
C GLY A 134 6.14 -17.50 -3.16
N LEU A 135 7.05 -18.03 -3.99
CA LEU A 135 7.58 -19.39 -3.86
C LEU A 135 8.13 -19.65 -2.46
N LYS A 136 9.08 -18.80 -2.02
CA LYS A 136 9.73 -18.95 -0.73
C LYS A 136 8.78 -18.82 0.46
N ASN A 137 7.94 -17.77 0.46
CA ASN A 137 7.06 -17.50 1.59
C ASN A 137 6.00 -18.59 1.75
N ALA A 138 5.43 -19.08 0.64
CA ALA A 138 4.45 -20.17 0.69
C ALA A 138 5.06 -21.46 1.26
N TYR A 139 6.26 -21.84 0.78
CA TYR A 139 6.95 -23.00 1.31
C TYR A 139 7.28 -22.87 2.80
N LYS A 140 7.87 -21.74 3.22
CA LYS A 140 8.23 -21.52 4.63
C LYS A 140 7.00 -21.43 5.53
N GLY A 141 5.94 -20.77 5.07
CA GLY A 141 4.68 -20.66 5.79
C GLY A 141 4.01 -22.01 5.98
N PHE A 142 3.94 -22.82 4.92
CA PHE A 142 3.37 -24.17 4.99
C PHE A 142 4.21 -25.09 5.88
N ARG A 143 5.54 -25.08 5.73
CA ARG A 143 6.46 -25.82 6.61
C ARG A 143 6.24 -25.47 8.08
N SER A 144 6.17 -24.18 8.40
CA SER A 144 5.95 -23.71 9.78
C SER A 144 4.59 -24.15 10.32
N ALA A 145 3.55 -24.11 9.49
CA ALA A 145 2.21 -24.57 9.87
C ALA A 145 2.18 -26.07 10.18
N VAL A 146 2.82 -26.90 9.34
CA VAL A 146 2.94 -28.35 9.58
C VAL A 146 3.69 -28.62 10.88
N GLN A 147 4.78 -27.91 11.14
CA GLN A 147 5.54 -28.04 12.40
C GLN A 147 4.69 -27.70 13.62
N VAL A 148 3.87 -26.64 13.55
CA VAL A 148 2.97 -26.27 14.65
C VAL A 148 1.87 -27.34 14.85
N ILE A 149 1.33 -27.90 13.77
CA ILE A 149 0.33 -28.98 13.86
C ILE A 149 0.92 -30.22 14.55
N ASP A 150 2.16 -30.60 14.20
CA ASP A 150 2.87 -31.72 14.81
C ASP A 150 3.09 -31.46 16.33
N LEU A 151 3.52 -30.25 16.69
CA LEU A 151 3.71 -29.84 18.10
C LEU A 151 2.42 -29.78 18.92
N LEU A 152 1.26 -29.56 18.29
CA LEU A 152 -0.05 -29.60 18.96
C LEU A 152 -0.58 -31.04 19.15
N GLY A 153 0.22 -32.07 18.81
CA GLY A 153 -0.20 -33.47 18.88
C GLY A 153 -1.04 -33.91 17.67
N GLY A 154 -0.95 -33.18 16.55
CA GLY A 154 -1.53 -33.58 15.28
C GLY A 154 -0.77 -34.74 14.62
N GLN A 155 -1.22 -35.14 13.42
CA GLN A 155 -0.49 -36.11 12.62
C GLN A 155 0.82 -35.50 12.09
N ASN A 156 1.86 -36.31 11.99
CA ASN A 156 3.11 -35.90 11.36
C ASN A 156 2.90 -35.77 9.84
N LEU A 157 2.78 -34.54 9.36
CA LEU A 157 2.57 -34.21 7.94
C LEU A 157 3.86 -33.78 7.24
N ASN A 158 5.04 -34.12 7.78
CA ASN A 158 6.32 -33.65 7.24
C ASN A 158 6.54 -34.07 5.78
N PHE A 159 6.04 -35.26 5.38
CA PHE A 159 6.10 -35.74 4.00
C PHE A 159 5.32 -34.84 3.02
N MET A 160 4.35 -34.04 3.50
CA MET A 160 3.58 -33.12 2.67
C MET A 160 4.28 -31.76 2.46
N ILE A 161 5.32 -31.43 3.23
CA ILE A 161 5.96 -30.10 3.22
C ILE A 161 6.44 -29.74 1.81
N VAL A 162 7.16 -30.64 1.14
CA VAL A 162 7.69 -30.40 -0.21
C VAL A 162 6.57 -30.32 -1.27
N PRO A 163 5.70 -31.34 -1.46
CA PRO A 163 4.70 -31.30 -2.53
C PRO A 163 3.70 -30.14 -2.37
N MET A 164 3.21 -29.89 -1.14
CA MET A 164 2.28 -28.79 -0.89
C MET A 164 2.98 -27.43 -0.91
N GLY A 165 4.21 -27.34 -0.39
CA GLY A 165 4.99 -26.11 -0.45
C GLY A 165 5.27 -25.67 -1.88
N LEU A 166 5.56 -26.61 -2.78
CA LEU A 166 5.74 -26.34 -4.21
C LEU A 166 4.43 -25.90 -4.88
N LEU A 167 3.33 -26.64 -4.66
CA LEU A 167 2.01 -26.32 -5.22
C LEU A 167 1.55 -24.92 -4.79
N LEU A 168 1.57 -24.65 -3.48
CA LEU A 168 1.21 -23.34 -2.91
C LEU A 168 2.17 -22.25 -3.38
N GLY A 169 3.45 -22.57 -3.55
CA GLY A 169 4.45 -21.66 -4.10
C GLY A 169 4.14 -21.22 -5.53
N VAL A 170 3.83 -22.16 -6.43
CA VAL A 170 3.46 -21.87 -7.82
C VAL A 170 2.16 -21.06 -7.88
N LEU A 171 1.15 -21.45 -7.11
CA LEU A 171 -0.10 -20.70 -7.00
C LEU A 171 0.13 -19.29 -6.43
N SER A 172 1.02 -19.15 -5.44
CA SER A 172 1.40 -17.84 -4.89
C SER A 172 2.13 -16.97 -5.90
N ALA A 173 3.01 -17.54 -6.73
CA ALA A 173 3.70 -16.81 -7.78
C ALA A 173 2.70 -16.31 -8.84
N ALA A 174 1.85 -17.20 -9.36
CA ALA A 174 0.82 -16.86 -10.35
C ALA A 174 -0.13 -15.78 -9.82
N ASN A 175 -0.61 -15.93 -8.58
CA ASN A 175 -1.48 -14.94 -7.95
C ASN A 175 -0.81 -13.57 -7.83
N ARG A 176 0.47 -13.51 -7.46
CA ARG A 176 1.20 -12.23 -7.33
C ARG A 176 1.44 -11.53 -8.66
N ILE A 177 1.74 -12.29 -9.72
CA ILE A 177 1.87 -11.75 -11.08
C ILE A 177 0.54 -11.13 -11.52
N TRP A 178 -0.55 -11.90 -11.41
CA TRP A 178 -1.89 -11.44 -11.77
C TRP A 178 -2.31 -10.22 -10.94
N PHE A 179 -2.18 -10.28 -9.62
CA PHE A 179 -2.55 -9.21 -8.71
C PHE A 179 -1.80 -7.91 -9.02
N ARG A 180 -0.48 -8.00 -9.24
CA ARG A 180 0.34 -6.84 -9.60
C ARG A 180 -0.08 -6.23 -10.93
N TYR A 181 -0.33 -7.06 -11.94
CA TYR A 181 -0.81 -6.61 -13.25
C TYR A 181 -2.11 -5.79 -13.13
N GLN A 182 -3.09 -6.33 -12.40
CA GLN A 182 -4.37 -5.66 -12.19
C GLN A 182 -4.26 -4.37 -11.34
N VAL A 183 -3.38 -4.36 -10.33
CA VAL A 183 -3.07 -3.16 -9.56
C VAL A 183 -2.46 -2.07 -10.44
N ASN A 184 -1.58 -2.42 -11.38
CA ASN A 184 -0.97 -1.46 -12.30
C ASN A 184 -2.00 -0.87 -13.27
N ILE A 185 -2.86 -1.72 -13.88
CA ILE A 185 -3.98 -1.25 -14.70
C ILE A 185 -4.84 -0.23 -13.93
N ARG A 186 -5.16 -0.53 -12.67
CA ARG A 186 -5.96 0.38 -11.84
C ARG A 186 -5.26 1.71 -11.60
N LYS A 187 -3.95 1.71 -11.38
CA LYS A 187 -3.18 2.97 -11.25
C LYS A 187 -3.24 3.77 -12.53
N ASP A 188 -3.18 3.13 -13.69
CA ASP A 188 -3.26 3.82 -14.97
C ASP A 188 -4.66 4.41 -15.19
N MET A 189 -5.73 3.69 -14.80
CA MET A 189 -7.09 4.23 -14.77
C MET A 189 -7.21 5.45 -13.83
N MET A 190 -6.60 5.39 -12.64
CA MET A 190 -6.61 6.52 -11.68
C MET A 190 -5.82 7.72 -12.22
N LYS A 191 -4.67 7.50 -12.87
CA LYS A 191 -3.89 8.56 -13.52
C LYS A 191 -4.67 9.20 -14.68
N ALA A 192 -5.33 8.39 -15.51
CA ALA A 192 -6.18 8.87 -16.60
C ALA A 192 -7.34 9.71 -16.06
N ASN A 193 -8.01 9.25 -15.00
CA ASN A 193 -9.07 9.99 -14.32
C ASN A 193 -8.56 11.30 -13.69
N ALA A 194 -7.38 11.30 -13.07
CA ALA A 194 -6.77 12.51 -12.51
C ALA A 194 -6.44 13.55 -13.60
N LYS A 195 -5.93 13.08 -14.75
CA LYS A 195 -5.67 13.92 -15.92
C LYS A 195 -6.98 14.52 -16.46
N LEU A 196 -8.00 13.68 -16.67
CA LEU A 196 -9.32 14.11 -17.13
C LEU A 196 -9.97 15.13 -16.17
N LEU A 197 -9.87 14.92 -14.86
CA LEU A 197 -10.34 15.88 -13.87
C LEU A 197 -9.63 17.22 -13.97
N THR A 198 -8.31 17.21 -14.22
CA THR A 198 -7.52 18.43 -14.39
C THR A 198 -7.92 19.17 -15.67
N GLU A 199 -8.11 18.42 -16.77
CA GLU A 199 -8.61 18.97 -18.04
C GLU A 199 -9.98 19.64 -17.85
N ILE A 200 -10.93 18.98 -17.19
CA ILE A 200 -12.27 19.53 -16.93
C ILE A 200 -12.22 20.79 -16.04
N LYS A 201 -11.38 20.79 -15.01
CA LYS A 201 -11.23 21.96 -14.12
C LYS A 201 -10.62 23.17 -14.83
N ASN A 202 -9.70 22.93 -15.77
CA ASN A 202 -9.02 23.99 -16.51
C ASN A 202 -9.86 24.54 -17.69
N MET A 203 -10.84 23.79 -18.16
CA MET A 203 -11.75 24.26 -19.21
C MET A 203 -12.70 25.33 -18.67
N GLU A 204 -12.71 26.50 -19.32
CA GLU A 204 -13.54 27.62 -18.90
C GLU A 204 -15.03 27.35 -19.18
N LYS A 205 -15.36 26.81 -20.37
CA LYS A 205 -16.73 26.49 -20.79
C LYS A 205 -16.77 25.09 -21.40
N LEU A 206 -17.79 24.30 -21.05
CA LEU A 206 -18.14 23.05 -21.73
C LEU A 206 -19.59 23.12 -22.21
N SER A 207 -19.80 22.72 -23.46
CA SER A 207 -21.14 22.49 -23.98
C SER A 207 -21.70 21.13 -23.48
N LEU A 208 -23.03 20.99 -23.41
CA LEU A 208 -23.70 19.73 -23.03
C LEU A 208 -23.23 18.49 -23.84
N PRO A 209 -23.03 18.55 -25.17
CA PRO A 209 -22.52 17.38 -25.91
C PRO A 209 -21.07 17.04 -25.52
N GLU A 210 -20.22 18.03 -25.27
CA GLU A 210 -18.85 17.80 -24.79
C GLU A 210 -18.84 17.16 -23.40
N ILE A 211 -19.77 17.55 -22.51
CA ILE A 211 -19.94 16.92 -21.20
C ILE A 211 -20.27 15.43 -21.35
N ALA A 212 -21.16 15.07 -22.28
CA ALA A 212 -21.51 13.68 -22.53
C ALA A 212 -20.30 12.85 -23.05
N ILE A 213 -19.50 13.43 -23.95
CA ILE A 213 -18.26 12.82 -24.44
C ILE A 213 -17.27 12.62 -23.28
N LYS A 214 -17.04 13.64 -22.45
CA LYS A 214 -16.14 13.55 -21.29
C LYS A 214 -16.62 12.56 -20.23
N ARG A 215 -17.94 12.39 -20.07
CA ARG A 215 -18.51 11.36 -19.19
C ARG A 215 -18.20 9.94 -19.69
N ALA A 216 -18.16 9.73 -21.00
CA ALA A 216 -17.79 8.43 -21.59
C ALA A 216 -16.29 8.10 -21.48
N GLU A 217 -15.42 9.10 -21.30
CA GLU A 217 -13.97 8.92 -21.12
C GLU A 217 -13.58 8.40 -19.71
N ILE A 218 -14.51 8.43 -18.75
CA ILE A 218 -14.27 8.03 -17.36
C ILE A 218 -13.84 6.57 -17.28
N GLN A 219 -12.65 6.33 -16.73
CA GLN A 219 -12.12 4.98 -16.59
C GLN A 219 -12.72 4.28 -15.36
N SER A 220 -13.19 3.05 -15.57
CA SER A 220 -13.80 2.23 -14.53
C SER A 220 -13.42 0.75 -14.60
N GLN A 221 -13.66 0.04 -13.49
CA GLN A 221 -13.33 -1.38 -13.35
C GLN A 221 -14.61 -2.18 -13.15
N SER A 222 -14.72 -3.33 -13.83
CA SER A 222 -15.88 -4.21 -13.71
C SER A 222 -16.04 -4.82 -12.31
N MET A 223 -17.29 -5.06 -11.90
CA MET A 223 -17.59 -5.65 -10.59
C MET A 223 -17.08 -7.08 -10.43
N ALA A 224 -17.07 -7.88 -11.50
CA ALA A 224 -16.53 -9.23 -11.48
C ALA A 224 -15.03 -9.22 -11.16
N LEU A 225 -14.27 -8.33 -11.82
CA LEU A 225 -12.83 -8.20 -11.60
C LEU A 225 -12.52 -7.69 -10.18
N ARG A 226 -13.33 -6.76 -9.66
CA ARG A 226 -13.22 -6.30 -8.26
C ARG A 226 -13.34 -7.44 -7.25
N ARG A 227 -14.32 -8.34 -7.44
CA ARG A 227 -14.50 -9.52 -6.58
C ARG A 227 -13.32 -10.49 -6.67
N GLN A 228 -12.84 -10.77 -7.88
CA GLN A 228 -11.67 -11.62 -8.10
C GLN A 228 -10.42 -11.07 -7.41
N MET A 229 -10.23 -9.74 -7.46
CA MET A 229 -9.11 -9.09 -6.79
C MET A 229 -9.17 -9.17 -5.26
N LEU A 230 -10.36 -9.10 -4.67
CA LEU A 230 -10.54 -9.30 -3.22
C LEU A 230 -10.18 -10.74 -2.81
N LEU A 231 -10.56 -11.74 -3.61
CA LEU A 231 -10.18 -13.14 -3.39
C LEU A 231 -8.66 -13.35 -3.54
N SER A 232 -8.06 -12.72 -4.56
CA SER A 232 -6.62 -12.74 -4.78
C SER A 232 -5.84 -12.10 -3.61
N ALA A 233 -6.35 -11.00 -3.05
CA ALA A 233 -5.79 -10.35 -1.86
C ALA A 233 -5.93 -11.24 -0.61
N ALA A 234 -7.08 -11.88 -0.42
CA ALA A 234 -7.31 -12.82 0.68
C ALA A 234 -6.31 -13.99 0.63
N TYR A 235 -6.13 -14.60 -0.54
CA TYR A 235 -5.14 -15.67 -0.74
C TYR A 235 -3.71 -15.18 -0.48
N GLY A 236 -3.36 -13.97 -0.93
CA GLY A 236 -2.08 -13.34 -0.59
C GLY A 236 -1.88 -13.18 0.92
N GLY A 237 -2.94 -12.82 1.65
CA GLY A 237 -2.95 -12.75 3.12
C GLY A 237 -2.76 -14.10 3.79
N VAL A 238 -3.34 -15.18 3.25
CA VAL A 238 -3.12 -16.54 3.76
C VAL A 238 -1.64 -16.92 3.65
N VAL A 239 -1.04 -16.75 2.47
CA VAL A 239 0.36 -17.13 2.24
C VAL A 239 1.32 -16.31 3.11
N ASP A 240 1.14 -14.99 3.16
CA ASP A 240 1.99 -14.10 3.96
C ASP A 240 1.78 -14.30 5.47
N GLY A 241 0.53 -14.52 5.90
CA GLY A 241 0.16 -14.68 7.29
C GLY A 241 0.73 -15.95 7.91
N LEU A 242 0.70 -17.08 7.18
CA LEU A 242 1.33 -18.33 7.62
C LEU A 242 2.83 -18.15 7.82
N TYR A 243 3.50 -17.45 6.91
CA TYR A 243 4.93 -17.18 7.01
C TYR A 243 5.28 -16.28 8.20
N LEU A 244 4.56 -15.16 8.38
CA LEU A 244 4.93 -14.14 9.36
C LEU A 244 4.53 -14.46 10.79
N TYR A 245 3.34 -15.04 11.00
CA TYR A 245 2.75 -15.14 12.34
C TYR A 245 2.82 -16.54 12.93
N VAL A 246 2.74 -17.57 12.09
CA VAL A 246 2.89 -18.96 12.55
C VAL A 246 4.37 -19.30 12.70
N GLY A 247 5.23 -18.82 11.80
CA GLY A 247 6.68 -19.06 11.84
C GLY A 247 7.41 -18.48 13.05
N VAL A 248 6.81 -17.54 13.78
CA VAL A 248 7.40 -17.01 15.04
C VAL A 248 7.39 -18.05 16.16
N LEU A 249 6.41 -18.96 16.16
CA LEU A 249 6.27 -19.99 17.20
C LEU A 249 7.37 -21.06 17.14
N SER A 250 8.09 -21.18 16.02
CA SER A 250 9.20 -22.13 15.90
C SER A 250 10.53 -21.58 16.44
N LEU A 251 10.58 -20.33 16.93
CA LEU A 251 11.81 -19.73 17.46
C LEU A 251 12.26 -20.30 18.81
N CYS A 252 11.34 -20.84 19.62
CA CYS A 252 11.71 -21.47 20.87
C CYS A 252 10.70 -22.56 21.26
N SER A 253 11.18 -23.55 22.00
CA SER A 253 10.30 -24.55 22.61
C SER A 253 9.53 -23.92 23.78
N LEU A 254 8.21 -24.04 23.78
CA LEU A 254 7.33 -23.55 24.84
C LEU A 254 6.70 -24.72 25.57
N THR A 255 6.35 -24.53 26.84
CA THR A 255 5.53 -25.51 27.56
C THR A 255 4.17 -25.63 26.88
N PRO A 256 3.52 -26.81 26.86
CA PRO A 256 2.29 -27.00 26.09
C PRO A 256 1.17 -25.97 26.37
N PRO A 257 0.90 -25.57 27.63
CA PRO A 257 -0.12 -24.54 27.91
C PRO A 257 0.23 -23.18 27.29
N LEU A 258 1.51 -22.80 27.35
CA LEU A 258 2.00 -21.53 26.84
C LEU A 258 2.05 -21.53 25.30
N PHE A 259 2.47 -22.65 24.72
CA PHE A 259 2.44 -22.87 23.27
C PHE A 259 1.02 -22.75 22.71
N LEU A 260 0.04 -23.35 23.39
CA LEU A 260 -1.37 -23.24 23.03
C LEU A 260 -1.86 -21.79 23.10
N ALA A 261 -1.57 -21.07 24.18
CA ALA A 261 -1.96 -19.67 24.33
C ALA A 261 -1.35 -18.77 23.24
N MET A 262 -0.05 -18.93 22.96
CA MET A 262 0.62 -18.17 21.90
C MET A 262 0.11 -18.53 20.50
N SER A 263 -0.25 -19.80 20.27
CA SER A 263 -0.87 -20.25 19.02
C SER A 263 -2.22 -19.57 18.77
N VAL A 264 -3.03 -19.37 19.81
CA VAL A 264 -4.30 -18.61 19.70
C VAL A 264 -4.03 -17.16 19.28
N PHE A 265 -3.05 -16.49 19.88
CA PHE A 265 -2.69 -15.13 19.47
C PHE A 265 -2.17 -15.07 18.02
N CYS A 266 -1.33 -16.02 17.62
CA CYS A 266 -0.88 -16.13 16.23
C CYS A 266 -2.03 -16.38 15.25
N ALA A 267 -3.05 -17.17 15.63
CA ALA A 267 -4.25 -17.35 14.83
C ALA A 267 -5.05 -16.04 14.68
N ILE A 268 -5.15 -15.22 15.73
CA ILE A 268 -5.77 -13.89 15.64
C ILE A 268 -5.00 -12.99 14.67
N TYR A 269 -3.66 -12.94 14.77
CA TYR A 269 -2.84 -12.17 13.82
C TYR A 269 -2.97 -12.67 12.39
N PHE A 270 -3.05 -13.98 12.20
CA PHE A 270 -3.27 -14.60 10.90
C PHE A 270 -4.60 -14.15 10.27
N VAL A 271 -5.70 -14.22 11.01
CA VAL A 271 -7.02 -13.75 10.54
C VAL A 271 -7.01 -12.25 10.30
N ALA A 272 -6.41 -11.48 11.20
CA ALA A 272 -6.24 -10.03 11.04
C ALA A 272 -5.43 -9.69 9.78
N CYS A 273 -4.41 -10.47 9.43
CA CYS A 273 -3.61 -10.29 8.22
C CYS A 273 -4.44 -10.48 6.96
N ILE A 274 -5.26 -11.54 6.91
CA ILE A 274 -6.18 -11.78 5.79
C ILE A 274 -7.17 -10.60 5.67
N ALA A 275 -7.81 -10.23 6.78
CA ALA A 275 -8.78 -9.14 6.80
C ALA A 275 -8.17 -7.81 6.34
N THR A 276 -6.95 -7.50 6.76
CA THR A 276 -6.25 -6.27 6.37
C THR A 276 -5.82 -6.28 4.92
N ARG A 277 -5.39 -7.42 4.35
CA ARG A 277 -5.11 -7.52 2.90
C ARG A 277 -6.35 -7.30 2.05
N VAL A 278 -7.48 -7.89 2.44
CA VAL A 278 -8.77 -7.66 1.77
C VAL A 278 -9.19 -6.20 1.90
N TYR A 279 -9.02 -5.60 3.09
CA TYR A 279 -9.30 -4.20 3.32
C TYR A 279 -8.41 -3.26 2.50
N GLU A 280 -7.11 -3.54 2.40
CA GLU A 280 -6.16 -2.77 1.57
C GLU A 280 -6.60 -2.75 0.10
N GLU A 281 -6.98 -3.90 -0.45
CA GLU A 281 -7.48 -3.99 -1.82
C GLU A 281 -8.84 -3.30 -1.97
N HIS A 282 -9.74 -3.43 -0.98
CA HIS A 282 -11.01 -2.72 -0.98
C HIS A 282 -10.82 -1.19 -0.94
N ASP A 283 -9.94 -0.67 -0.07
CA ASP A 283 -9.60 0.75 -0.01
C ASP A 283 -9.01 1.23 -1.34
N PHE A 284 -8.14 0.43 -1.96
CA PHE A 284 -7.56 0.77 -3.25
C PHE A 284 -8.60 0.78 -4.38
N GLN A 285 -9.57 -0.13 -4.38
CA GLN A 285 -10.73 -0.09 -5.28
C GLN A 285 -11.62 1.12 -5.03
N ARG A 286 -11.85 1.47 -3.75
CA ARG A 286 -12.63 2.64 -3.33
C ARG A 286 -12.01 3.95 -3.82
N ARG A 287 -10.68 4.09 -3.79
CA ARG A 287 -9.98 5.29 -4.34
C ARG A 287 -10.26 5.49 -5.83
N LEU A 288 -10.31 4.43 -6.63
CA LEU A 288 -10.73 4.54 -8.03
C LEU A 288 -12.17 5.07 -8.14
N VAL A 289 -13.11 4.59 -7.29
CA VAL A 289 -14.49 5.14 -7.27
C VAL A 289 -14.50 6.62 -6.88
N ILE A 290 -13.68 7.01 -5.91
CA ILE A 290 -13.55 8.41 -5.49
C ILE A 290 -13.09 9.28 -6.67
N THR A 291 -12.11 8.84 -7.46
CA THR A 291 -11.66 9.60 -8.65
C THR A 291 -12.78 9.75 -9.69
N GLN A 292 -13.58 8.71 -9.92
CA GLN A 292 -14.77 8.78 -10.80
C GLN A 292 -15.80 9.76 -10.26
N ALA A 293 -16.14 9.65 -8.97
CA ALA A 293 -17.11 10.53 -8.31
C ALA A 293 -16.68 12.00 -8.33
N LYS A 294 -15.36 12.28 -8.20
CA LYS A 294 -14.81 13.64 -8.36
C LYS A 294 -15.01 14.19 -9.78
N ILE A 295 -14.80 13.37 -10.81
CA ILE A 295 -15.05 13.78 -12.21
C ILE A 295 -16.53 14.02 -12.43
N GLU A 296 -17.39 13.11 -11.98
CA GLU A 296 -18.84 13.22 -12.12
C GLU A 296 -19.42 14.44 -11.40
N LEU A 297 -18.85 14.81 -10.25
CA LEU A 297 -19.19 16.04 -9.54
C LEU A 297 -18.70 17.28 -10.31
N ALA A 298 -17.48 17.24 -10.87
CA ALA A 298 -16.93 18.33 -11.68
C ALA A 298 -17.75 18.58 -12.95
N LEU A 299 -18.14 17.51 -13.66
CA LEU A 299 -18.98 17.60 -14.85
C LEU A 299 -20.37 18.14 -14.51
N CYS A 300 -20.97 17.71 -13.41
CA CYS A 300 -22.26 18.23 -12.95
C CYS A 300 -22.17 19.72 -12.57
N GLY A 301 -21.09 20.14 -11.92
CA GLY A 301 -20.81 21.55 -11.66
C GLY A 301 -20.67 22.38 -12.94
N LYS A 302 -20.02 21.83 -13.97
CA LYS A 302 -19.92 22.47 -15.29
C LYS A 302 -21.24 22.54 -16.02
N GLU A 303 -22.07 21.50 -15.91
CA GLU A 303 -23.43 21.49 -16.45
C GLU A 303 -24.28 22.60 -15.80
N LEU A 304 -24.16 22.77 -14.48
CA LEU A 304 -24.82 23.82 -13.73
C LEU A 304 -24.35 25.22 -14.15
N GLU A 305 -23.03 25.42 -14.32
CA GLU A 305 -22.44 26.66 -14.82
C GLU A 305 -22.97 27.02 -16.22
N THR A 306 -23.05 26.04 -17.13
CA THR A 306 -23.55 26.25 -18.50
C THR A 306 -25.03 26.64 -18.52
N GLN A 307 -25.87 25.95 -17.74
CA GLN A 307 -27.29 26.27 -17.66
C GLN A 307 -27.55 27.63 -16.97
N PHE A 308 -26.75 27.97 -15.95
CA PHE A 308 -26.82 29.27 -15.31
C PHE A 308 -26.46 30.40 -16.28
N ASN A 309 -25.40 30.23 -17.07
CA ASN A 309 -25.02 31.21 -18.10
C ASN A 309 -26.09 31.35 -19.19
N ALA A 310 -26.78 30.26 -19.55
CA ALA A 310 -27.92 30.32 -20.46
C ALA A 310 -29.09 31.11 -19.85
N LEU A 311 -29.34 30.97 -18.53
CA LEU A 311 -30.38 31.71 -17.83
C LEU A 311 -30.08 33.21 -17.77
N VAL A 312 -28.84 33.59 -17.48
CA VAL A 312 -28.42 35.01 -17.48
C VAL A 312 -28.62 35.63 -18.86
N LYS A 313 -28.18 34.96 -19.93
CA LYS A 313 -28.40 35.43 -21.31
C LYS A 313 -29.88 35.56 -21.66
N LEU A 314 -30.69 34.57 -21.28
CA LEU A 314 -32.13 34.61 -21.53
C LEU A 314 -32.80 35.76 -20.75
N ALA A 315 -32.32 36.07 -19.55
CA ALA A 315 -32.82 37.19 -18.76
C ALA A 315 -32.45 38.55 -19.38
N GLU A 316 -31.23 38.74 -19.86
CA GLU A 316 -30.81 39.92 -20.64
C GLU A 316 -31.68 40.11 -21.89
N GLU A 317 -32.01 39.00 -22.57
CA GLU A 317 -32.91 39.01 -23.72
C GLU A 317 -34.37 39.34 -23.37
N ILE A 318 -34.86 38.94 -22.20
CA ILE A 318 -36.22 39.28 -21.73
C ILE A 318 -36.29 40.76 -21.34
N ALA A 319 -35.22 41.30 -20.73
CA ALA A 319 -35.13 42.72 -20.38
C ALA A 319 -35.23 43.63 -21.61
N THR A 320 -34.72 43.18 -22.76
CA THR A 320 -34.81 43.91 -24.03
C THR A 320 -36.12 43.66 -24.78
N LYS A 321 -36.70 42.45 -24.72
CA LYS A 321 -37.96 42.12 -25.40
C LYS A 321 -38.73 41.01 -24.68
N VAL A 322 -39.82 41.39 -24.01
CA VAL A 322 -40.69 40.45 -23.29
C VAL A 322 -41.62 39.72 -24.28
N THR A 323 -41.62 38.39 -24.22
CA THR A 323 -42.53 37.52 -24.99
C THR A 323 -42.91 36.34 -24.11
N ASP A 324 -44.17 35.89 -24.18
CA ASP A 324 -44.69 34.79 -23.34
C ASP A 324 -43.89 33.48 -23.52
N GLU A 325 -43.37 33.24 -24.73
CA GLU A 325 -42.48 32.10 -25.03
C GLU A 325 -41.18 32.15 -24.20
N LYS A 326 -40.53 33.32 -24.13
CA LYS A 326 -39.29 33.51 -23.35
C LYS A 326 -39.52 33.38 -21.84
N LEU A 327 -40.66 33.83 -21.34
CA LEU A 327 -41.04 33.65 -19.93
C LEU A 327 -41.28 32.17 -19.59
N THR A 328 -41.82 31.41 -20.54
CA THR A 328 -42.02 29.96 -20.40
C THR A 328 -40.70 29.21 -20.39
N ASP A 329 -39.77 29.58 -21.27
CA ASP A 329 -38.43 28.98 -21.34
C ASP A 329 -37.56 29.36 -20.12
N GLN A 330 -37.71 30.57 -19.59
CA GLN A 330 -37.08 30.96 -18.32
C GLN A 330 -37.53 30.05 -17.17
N ARG A 331 -38.84 29.75 -17.08
CA ARG A 331 -39.36 28.85 -16.05
C ARG A 331 -38.80 27.44 -16.18
N LYS A 332 -38.79 26.88 -17.40
CA LYS A 332 -38.20 25.54 -17.65
C LYS A 332 -36.73 25.49 -17.21
N LEU A 333 -35.96 26.52 -17.55
CA LEU A 333 -34.53 26.56 -17.25
C LEU A 333 -34.25 26.68 -15.74
N VAL A 334 -35.09 27.42 -15.01
CA VAL A 334 -35.03 27.48 -13.53
C VAL A 334 -35.36 26.12 -12.90
N ASP A 335 -36.34 25.40 -13.45
CA ASP A 335 -36.70 24.06 -12.99
C ASP A 335 -35.56 23.05 -13.27
N GLU A 336 -34.93 23.12 -14.45
CA GLU A 336 -33.76 22.32 -14.82
C GLU A 336 -32.56 22.60 -13.90
N ILE A 337 -32.26 23.87 -13.62
CA ILE A 337 -31.19 24.26 -12.69
C ILE A 337 -31.48 23.73 -11.28
N SER A 338 -32.74 23.76 -10.85
CA SER A 338 -33.16 23.23 -9.54
C SER A 338 -32.92 21.72 -9.45
N HIS A 339 -33.31 20.95 -10.47
CA HIS A 339 -33.06 19.52 -10.53
C HIS A 339 -31.55 19.20 -10.57
N LEU A 340 -30.80 19.92 -11.40
CA LEU A 340 -29.37 19.70 -11.56
C LEU A 340 -28.59 20.02 -10.28
N ARG A 341 -29.04 21.01 -9.51
CA ARG A 341 -28.54 21.28 -8.17
C ARG A 341 -28.79 20.11 -7.22
N GLU A 342 -29.99 19.56 -7.18
CA GLU A 342 -30.27 18.41 -6.32
C GLU A 342 -29.36 17.22 -6.67
N ASP A 343 -29.12 17.00 -7.95
CA ASP A 343 -28.19 15.97 -8.41
C ASP A 343 -26.73 16.29 -8.04
N PHE A 344 -26.31 17.55 -8.08
CA PHE A 344 -25.01 17.99 -7.59
C PHE A 344 -24.85 17.68 -6.10
N GLU A 345 -25.84 17.99 -5.27
CA GLU A 345 -25.79 17.70 -3.83
C GLU A 345 -25.82 16.20 -3.54
N LYS A 346 -26.63 15.42 -4.26
CA LYS A 346 -26.60 13.94 -4.14
C LYS A 346 -25.22 13.38 -4.47
N ARG A 347 -24.58 13.86 -5.54
CA ARG A 347 -23.23 13.44 -5.95
C ARG A 347 -22.17 13.86 -4.95
N ARG A 348 -22.29 15.05 -4.38
CA ARG A 348 -21.41 15.57 -3.32
C ARG A 348 -21.54 14.75 -2.04
N ALA A 349 -22.77 14.47 -1.61
CA ALA A 349 -23.05 13.61 -0.46
C ALA A 349 -22.50 12.20 -0.66
N TYR A 350 -22.67 11.62 -1.85
CA TYR A 350 -22.07 10.33 -2.21
C TYR A 350 -20.53 10.36 -2.16
N LEU A 351 -19.90 11.41 -2.71
CA LEU A 351 -18.44 11.58 -2.62
C LEU A 351 -17.97 11.74 -1.16
N ARG A 352 -18.76 12.40 -0.32
CA ARG A 352 -18.50 12.56 1.12
C ARG A 352 -18.59 11.22 1.86
N GLU A 353 -19.63 10.45 1.62
CA GLU A 353 -19.76 9.09 2.16
C GLU A 353 -18.58 8.20 1.70
N LEU A 354 -18.19 8.32 0.43
CA LEU A 354 -17.04 7.60 -0.12
C LEU A 354 -15.68 8.09 0.39
N SER A 355 -15.55 9.29 0.94
CA SER A 355 -14.27 9.82 1.45
C SER A 355 -14.16 9.75 2.98
N THR A 356 -15.28 9.51 3.66
CA THR A 356 -15.36 9.42 5.12
C THR A 356 -15.22 7.98 5.59
N LEU A 357 -14.40 7.74 6.61
CA LEU A 357 -14.25 6.39 7.16
C LEU A 357 -15.52 5.97 7.92
N SER A 358 -16.14 4.86 7.50
CA SER A 358 -17.16 4.18 8.30
C SER A 358 -16.53 3.55 9.55
N TYR A 359 -17.32 3.24 10.59
CA TYR A 359 -16.80 2.57 11.78
C TYR A 359 -16.14 1.21 11.47
N SER A 360 -16.70 0.44 10.53
CA SER A 360 -16.09 -0.81 10.07
C SER A 360 -14.75 -0.58 9.35
N SER A 361 -14.66 0.46 8.52
CA SER A 361 -13.41 0.84 7.85
C SER A 361 -12.38 1.37 8.85
N ALA A 362 -12.81 2.13 9.85
CA ALA A 362 -11.96 2.61 10.93
C ALA A 362 -11.41 1.46 11.80
N PHE A 363 -12.26 0.47 12.13
CA PHE A 363 -11.83 -0.75 12.82
C PHE A 363 -10.74 -1.49 12.01
N LEU A 364 -10.97 -1.73 10.72
CA LEU A 364 -10.00 -2.42 9.84
C LEU A 364 -8.72 -1.59 9.64
N ALA A 365 -8.82 -0.27 9.55
CA ALA A 365 -7.66 0.64 9.53
C ALA A 365 -6.86 0.57 10.84
N GLY A 366 -7.55 0.44 11.99
CA GLY A 366 -6.93 0.21 13.28
C GLY A 366 -6.18 -1.12 13.34
N ILE A 367 -6.80 -2.22 12.88
CA ILE A 367 -6.12 -3.52 12.78
C ILE A 367 -4.90 -3.42 11.86
N LYS A 368 -5.02 -2.74 10.72
CA LYS A 368 -3.91 -2.54 9.76
C LYS A 368 -2.72 -1.84 10.42
N ASN A 369 -2.97 -0.74 11.14
CA ASN A 369 -1.91 -0.02 11.86
C ASN A 369 -1.34 -0.85 13.01
N GLY A 370 -2.18 -1.59 13.73
CA GLY A 370 -1.76 -2.51 14.79
C GLY A 370 -0.85 -3.63 14.26
N LEU A 371 -1.19 -4.24 13.12
CA LEU A 371 -0.34 -5.23 12.46
C LEU A 371 0.96 -4.63 11.92
N ALA A 372 0.94 -3.39 11.42
CA ALA A 372 2.17 -2.70 11.04
C ALA A 372 3.10 -2.52 12.24
N ALA A 373 2.55 -2.09 13.38
CA ALA A 373 3.28 -1.96 14.64
C ALA A 373 3.85 -3.31 15.12
N TYR A 374 3.01 -4.36 15.11
CA TYR A 374 3.45 -5.70 15.46
C TYR A 374 4.50 -6.24 14.49
N GLY A 375 4.40 -5.95 13.19
CA GLY A 375 5.42 -6.31 12.20
C GLY A 375 6.78 -5.66 12.49
N ALA A 376 6.79 -4.40 12.94
CA ALA A 376 8.00 -3.72 13.39
C ALA A 376 8.56 -4.36 14.67
N LEU A 377 7.70 -4.67 15.64
CA LEU A 377 8.06 -5.35 16.88
C LEU A 377 8.66 -6.75 16.61
N ALA A 378 8.00 -7.56 15.79
CA ALA A 378 8.47 -8.88 15.39
C ALA A 378 9.81 -8.81 14.66
N SER A 379 10.00 -7.83 13.78
CA SER A 379 11.29 -7.63 13.10
C SER A 379 12.41 -7.26 14.09
N SER A 380 12.10 -6.44 15.09
CA SER A 380 13.02 -6.11 16.18
C SER A 380 13.39 -7.35 16.98
N MET A 381 12.42 -8.19 17.31
CA MET A 381 12.63 -9.47 17.99
C MET A 381 13.50 -10.42 17.17
N PHE A 382 13.30 -10.53 15.85
CA PHE A 382 14.19 -11.33 14.99
C PHE A 382 15.63 -10.79 14.97
N ALA A 383 15.82 -9.47 15.01
CA ALA A 383 17.15 -8.89 15.11
C ALA A 383 17.81 -9.21 16.47
N VAL A 384 17.05 -9.14 17.57
CA VAL A 384 17.51 -9.56 18.90
C VAL A 384 17.84 -11.05 18.91
N ALA A 385 17.03 -11.90 18.25
CA ALA A 385 17.30 -13.31 18.09
C ALA A 385 18.64 -13.54 17.38
N THR A 386 18.92 -12.80 16.30
CA THR A 386 20.22 -12.85 15.62
C THR A 386 21.37 -12.49 16.56
N VAL A 387 21.26 -11.41 17.34
CA VAL A 387 22.30 -11.03 18.31
C VAL A 387 22.52 -12.11 19.37
N ILE A 388 21.44 -12.70 19.89
CA ILE A 388 21.49 -13.77 20.89
C ILE A 388 22.15 -15.03 20.33
N VAL A 389 21.82 -15.41 19.08
CA VAL A 389 22.46 -16.53 18.37
C VAL A 389 23.95 -16.27 18.18
N LEU A 390 24.33 -15.06 17.76
CA LEU A 390 25.76 -14.68 17.64
C LEU A 390 26.48 -14.68 18.98
N ALA A 391 25.77 -14.39 20.08
CA ALA A 391 26.28 -14.52 21.43
C ALA A 391 26.30 -15.97 21.95
N SER A 392 25.92 -16.96 21.11
CA SER A 392 25.79 -18.37 21.47
C SER A 392 24.88 -18.61 22.68
N SER A 393 23.88 -17.75 22.88
CA SER A 393 22.90 -17.85 23.96
C SER A 393 21.59 -18.41 23.42
N SER A 394 20.86 -19.16 24.26
CA SER A 394 19.52 -19.61 23.91
C SER A 394 18.54 -18.44 23.87
N PHE A 395 17.55 -18.52 22.98
CA PHE A 395 16.51 -17.49 22.88
C PHE A 395 15.59 -17.53 24.11
N PRO A 396 15.43 -16.42 24.86
CA PRO A 396 14.63 -16.39 26.08
C PRO A 396 13.14 -16.54 25.76
N PRO A 397 12.45 -17.61 26.23
CA PRO A 397 11.02 -17.81 25.93
C PRO A 397 10.12 -16.67 26.43
N ALA A 398 10.49 -16.05 27.56
CA ALA A 398 9.77 -14.91 28.11
C ALA A 398 9.75 -13.70 27.16
N LEU A 399 10.81 -13.49 26.38
CA LEU A 399 10.88 -12.43 25.38
C LEU A 399 9.89 -12.69 24.23
N LEU A 400 9.76 -13.95 23.79
CA LEU A 400 8.78 -14.34 22.77
C LEU A 400 7.37 -14.04 23.25
N VAL A 401 7.03 -14.49 24.46
CA VAL A 401 5.69 -14.31 25.05
C VAL A 401 5.38 -12.83 25.24
N ALA A 402 6.32 -12.05 25.75
CA ALA A 402 6.16 -10.61 25.91
C ALA A 402 5.94 -9.91 24.56
N CYS A 403 6.69 -10.28 23.53
CA CYS A 403 6.54 -9.73 22.17
C CYS A 403 5.16 -10.04 21.57
N ILE A 404 4.74 -11.31 21.61
CA ILE A 404 3.43 -11.72 21.08
C ILE A 404 2.30 -11.04 21.88
N SER A 405 2.41 -10.94 23.20
CA SER A 405 1.41 -10.30 24.05
C SER A 405 1.35 -8.77 23.84
N ALA A 406 2.51 -8.13 23.71
CA ALA A 406 2.60 -6.69 23.39
C ALA A 406 2.00 -6.38 22.01
N GLY A 407 2.19 -7.25 21.02
CA GLY A 407 1.50 -7.13 19.73
C GLY A 407 -0.02 -7.09 19.86
N MET A 408 -0.59 -7.87 20.80
CA MET A 408 -2.05 -7.94 21.00
C MET A 408 -2.55 -6.65 21.62
N ALA A 409 -1.80 -6.13 22.60
CA ALA A 409 -2.06 -4.83 23.19
C ALA A 409 -1.98 -3.71 22.15
N LEU A 410 -0.97 -3.71 21.27
CA LEU A 410 -0.84 -2.75 20.17
C LEU A 410 -2.03 -2.84 19.20
N LEU A 411 -2.45 -4.05 18.83
CA LEU A 411 -3.60 -4.27 17.94
C LEU A 411 -4.88 -3.67 18.54
N VAL A 412 -5.16 -3.94 19.82
CA VAL A 412 -6.31 -3.36 20.52
C VAL A 412 -6.21 -1.84 20.63
N ALA A 413 -5.04 -1.31 20.98
CA ALA A 413 -4.81 0.12 21.13
C ALA A 413 -5.03 0.89 19.81
N PHE A 414 -4.51 0.39 18.69
CA PHE A 414 -4.69 1.03 17.38
C PHE A 414 -6.13 0.94 16.87
N VAL A 415 -6.85 -0.15 17.18
CA VAL A 415 -8.29 -0.25 16.92
C VAL A 415 -9.06 0.81 17.71
N ALA A 416 -8.80 0.92 19.02
CA ALA A 416 -9.45 1.92 19.87
C ALA A 416 -9.14 3.35 19.37
N HIS A 417 -7.88 3.64 19.07
CA HIS A 417 -7.45 4.93 18.54
C HIS A 417 -8.15 5.29 17.22
N ALA A 418 -8.24 4.34 16.27
CA ALA A 418 -8.91 4.57 15.00
C ALA A 418 -10.42 4.82 15.15
N LEU A 419 -11.09 4.08 16.03
CA LEU A 419 -12.52 4.26 16.30
C LEU A 419 -12.83 5.59 16.98
N ILE A 420 -12.04 5.98 18.00
CA ILE A 420 -12.19 7.25 18.70
C ILE A 420 -12.01 8.43 17.74
N ASN A 421 -11.01 8.36 16.85
CA ASN A 421 -10.78 9.42 15.88
C ASN A 421 -11.84 9.46 14.79
N ALA A 422 -12.35 8.31 14.33
CA ALA A 422 -13.48 8.26 13.41
C ALA A 422 -14.73 8.89 14.02
N TYR A 423 -15.03 8.60 15.29
CA TYR A 423 -16.13 9.22 16.03
C TYR A 423 -15.96 10.75 16.12
N ARG A 424 -14.78 11.22 16.57
CA ARG A 424 -14.49 12.66 16.68
C ARG A 424 -14.59 13.37 15.33
N HIS A 425 -14.15 12.72 14.25
CA HIS A 425 -14.21 13.27 12.91
C HIS A 425 -15.66 13.36 12.41
N GLN A 426 -16.48 12.34 12.61
CA GLN A 426 -17.91 12.37 12.26
C GLN A 426 -18.63 13.49 12.99
N VAL A 427 -18.45 13.62 14.31
CA VAL A 427 -19.06 14.71 15.09
C VAL A 427 -18.64 16.10 14.58
N LYS A 428 -17.38 16.28 14.16
CA LYS A 428 -16.92 17.54 13.55
C LYS A 428 -17.56 17.79 12.19
N GLN A 429 -17.67 16.75 11.36
CA GLN A 429 -18.28 16.88 10.04
C GLN A 429 -19.78 17.13 10.11
N ASP A 430 -20.49 16.51 11.05
CA ASP A 430 -21.92 16.74 11.27
C ASP A 430 -22.17 18.21 11.62
N LYS A 431 -21.34 18.82 12.47
CA LYS A 431 -21.40 20.25 12.78
C LYS A 431 -21.17 21.13 11.54
N ILE A 432 -20.13 20.84 10.75
CA ILE A 432 -19.84 21.58 9.51
C ILE A 432 -20.98 21.43 8.48
N THR A 433 -21.67 20.29 8.48
CA THR A 433 -22.79 20.03 7.56
C THR A 433 -24.06 20.76 7.98
N ILE A 434 -24.28 20.92 9.29
CA ILE A 434 -25.41 21.70 9.82
C ILE A 434 -25.21 23.20 9.56
N ASP A 435 -23.98 23.70 9.70
CA ASP A 435 -23.61 25.11 9.50
C ASP A 435 -23.09 25.42 8.07
N ASN A 436 -23.50 24.66 7.05
CA ASN A 436 -22.80 24.60 5.75
C ASN A 436 -22.93 25.92 4.93
N PRO A 437 -21.87 26.76 4.82
CA PRO A 437 -21.96 28.09 4.20
C PRO A 437 -22.09 28.04 2.67
N HIS A 438 -21.82 26.88 2.04
CA HIS A 438 -22.00 26.68 0.60
C HIS A 438 -23.48 26.59 0.22
N ASP A 439 -24.25 25.82 0.98
CA ASP A 439 -25.66 25.58 0.68
C ASP A 439 -26.45 26.86 0.91
N GLU A 440 -26.04 27.68 1.86
CA GLU A 440 -26.58 29.02 2.09
C GLU A 440 -26.32 29.97 0.90
N LYS A 441 -25.10 29.98 0.33
CA LYS A 441 -24.78 30.80 -0.86
C LYS A 441 -25.54 30.35 -2.11
N LEU A 442 -25.67 29.05 -2.34
CA LEU A 442 -26.40 28.54 -3.51
C LEU A 442 -27.92 28.67 -3.33
N ASN A 443 -28.43 28.48 -2.10
CA ASN A 443 -29.84 28.72 -1.75
C ASN A 443 -30.22 30.19 -1.92
N THR A 444 -29.42 31.11 -1.40
CA THR A 444 -29.69 32.56 -1.55
C THR A 444 -29.70 32.98 -3.01
N ILE A 445 -28.81 32.43 -3.84
CA ILE A 445 -28.82 32.65 -5.30
C ILE A 445 -30.12 32.13 -5.93
N LEU A 446 -30.56 30.93 -5.56
CA LEU A 446 -31.76 30.30 -6.14
C LEU A 446 -33.07 30.94 -5.64
N GLU A 447 -33.10 31.36 -4.38
CA GLU A 447 -34.20 32.15 -3.80
C GLU A 447 -34.28 33.54 -4.42
N SER A 448 -33.13 34.19 -4.67
CA SER A 448 -33.11 35.46 -5.40
C SER A 448 -33.65 35.32 -6.82
N LEU A 449 -33.37 34.19 -7.51
CA LEU A 449 -33.94 33.88 -8.83
C LEU A 449 -35.44 33.57 -8.79
N LYS A 450 -35.94 32.93 -7.72
CA LYS A 450 -37.37 32.64 -7.55
C LYS A 450 -38.17 33.88 -7.13
N GLY A 451 -37.57 34.77 -6.32
CA GLY A 451 -38.19 36.00 -5.83
C GLY A 451 -38.14 37.16 -6.82
N ALA A 452 -37.04 37.29 -7.57
CA ALA A 452 -36.84 38.36 -8.54
C ALA A 452 -37.30 37.94 -9.93
N LYS A 453 -38.62 38.02 -10.18
CA LYS A 453 -39.18 37.97 -11.55
C LYS A 453 -38.65 39.07 -12.50
N GLN A 454 -37.82 40.01 -12.01
CA GLN A 454 -37.35 41.18 -12.78
C GLN A 454 -35.87 41.58 -12.58
N HIS A 455 -35.09 40.98 -11.66
CA HIS A 455 -33.70 41.43 -11.37
C HIS A 455 -32.68 40.29 -11.39
N VAL A 456 -32.57 39.61 -12.54
CA VAL A 456 -31.52 38.60 -12.79
C VAL A 456 -30.17 39.27 -13.13
N GLU A 457 -30.15 40.57 -13.44
CA GLU A 457 -28.95 41.34 -13.82
C GLU A 457 -27.89 41.46 -12.71
N ASP A 458 -28.26 41.25 -11.43
CA ASP A 458 -27.33 41.37 -10.29
C ASP A 458 -26.49 40.10 -10.02
N LEU A 459 -26.79 38.99 -10.70
CA LEU A 459 -26.11 37.71 -10.50
C LEU A 459 -24.84 37.61 -11.36
N LYS A 460 -23.72 38.04 -10.78
CA LYS A 460 -22.40 37.87 -11.42
C LYS A 460 -22.07 36.36 -11.59
N PRO A 461 -21.85 35.87 -12.82
CA PRO A 461 -21.54 34.46 -13.09
C PRO A 461 -20.27 33.97 -12.38
N GLU A 462 -19.35 34.88 -12.09
CA GLU A 462 -18.14 34.58 -11.31
C GLU A 462 -18.45 34.11 -9.88
N LYS A 463 -19.45 34.68 -9.20
CA LYS A 463 -19.82 34.26 -7.83
C LYS A 463 -20.40 32.85 -7.80
N VAL A 464 -21.18 32.49 -8.83
CA VAL A 464 -21.75 31.14 -9.00
C VAL A 464 -20.63 30.14 -9.30
N ARG A 465 -19.69 30.50 -10.18
CA ARG A 465 -18.52 29.69 -10.49
C ARG A 465 -17.65 29.44 -9.26
N THR A 466 -17.39 30.46 -8.44
CA THR A 466 -16.66 30.29 -7.17
C THR A 466 -17.41 29.40 -6.20
N ALA A 467 -18.73 29.60 -6.03
CA ALA A 467 -19.55 28.76 -5.16
C ALA A 467 -19.50 27.28 -5.59
N ILE A 468 -19.67 26.99 -6.89
CA ILE A 468 -19.59 25.63 -7.44
C ILE A 468 -18.18 25.04 -7.22
N THR A 469 -17.13 25.81 -7.47
CA THR A 469 -15.74 25.36 -7.32
C THR A 469 -15.40 25.05 -5.85
N ASP A 470 -15.85 25.89 -4.93
CA ASP A 470 -15.71 25.67 -3.49
C ASP A 470 -16.53 24.44 -3.03
N GLY A 471 -17.72 24.23 -3.60
CA GLY A 471 -18.58 23.07 -3.35
C GLY A 471 -17.98 21.73 -3.79
N MET A 472 -17.03 21.75 -4.74
CA MET A 472 -16.33 20.55 -5.21
C MET A 472 -15.22 20.06 -4.26
N VAL A 473 -14.84 20.85 -3.25
CA VAL A 473 -13.85 20.44 -2.24
C VAL A 473 -14.55 19.63 -1.15
N VAL A 474 -14.14 18.37 -1.01
CA VAL A 474 -14.61 17.47 0.06
C VAL A 474 -13.41 17.13 0.93
N ASP A 475 -13.48 17.48 2.21
CA ASP A 475 -12.43 17.18 3.17
C ASP A 475 -12.29 15.66 3.36
N PRO A 476 -11.13 15.07 3.01
CA PRO A 476 -10.89 13.67 3.26
C PRO A 476 -10.72 13.42 4.76
N SER A 477 -10.95 12.17 5.17
CA SER A 477 -10.66 11.75 6.54
C SER A 477 -9.19 11.99 6.90
N PRO A 478 -8.85 12.31 8.17
CA PRO A 478 -7.49 12.52 8.60
C PRO A 478 -6.63 11.29 8.30
N GLN A 479 -5.52 11.52 7.58
CA GLN A 479 -4.55 10.48 7.26
C GLN A 479 -3.51 10.42 8.36
N PHE A 480 -3.35 9.24 8.95
CA PHE A 480 -2.30 8.96 9.93
C PHE A 480 -1.16 8.21 9.25
N PHE A 481 0.07 8.65 9.49
CA PHE A 481 1.28 8.08 8.88
C PHE A 481 1.97 7.01 9.73
N PHE A 482 1.22 6.33 10.62
CA PHE A 482 1.77 5.31 11.52
C PHE A 482 2.36 4.15 10.74
N GLN A 483 1.67 3.72 9.68
CA GLN A 483 2.10 2.59 8.88
C GLN A 483 3.46 2.85 8.22
N GLU A 484 3.68 4.06 7.69
CA GLU A 484 4.93 4.47 7.07
C GLU A 484 6.08 4.48 8.07
N TRP A 485 5.86 4.99 9.28
CA TRP A 485 6.86 4.94 10.35
C TRP A 485 7.19 3.53 10.80
N PHE A 486 6.18 2.69 11.03
CA PHE A 486 6.41 1.29 11.37
C PHE A 486 7.11 0.53 10.25
N GLU A 487 6.83 0.86 8.99
CA GLU A 487 7.52 0.29 7.84
C GLU A 487 9.01 0.66 7.80
N VAL A 488 9.39 1.87 8.22
CA VAL A 488 10.81 2.28 8.36
C VAL A 488 11.50 1.44 9.43
N VAL A 489 10.91 1.36 10.63
CA VAL A 489 11.45 0.57 11.75
C VAL A 489 11.56 -0.91 11.38
N ARG A 490 10.49 -1.47 10.81
CA ARG A 490 10.44 -2.85 10.32
C ARG A 490 11.54 -3.12 9.29
N SER A 491 11.74 -2.18 8.36
CA SER A 491 12.76 -2.29 7.30
C SER A 491 14.18 -2.23 7.85
N PHE A 492 14.43 -1.40 8.86
CA PHE A 492 15.71 -1.32 9.56
C PHE A 492 16.09 -2.66 10.20
N PHE A 493 15.23 -3.18 11.10
CA PHE A 493 15.52 -4.43 11.81
C PHE A 493 15.51 -5.65 10.89
N SER A 494 14.65 -5.68 9.88
CA SER A 494 14.71 -6.71 8.84
C SER A 494 16.02 -6.64 8.04
N GLY A 495 16.61 -5.45 7.87
CA GLY A 495 17.90 -5.27 7.22
C GLY A 495 19.04 -5.84 8.04
N LEU A 496 19.01 -5.71 9.38
CA LEU A 496 20.04 -6.29 10.25
C LEU A 496 20.16 -7.81 10.05
N GLY A 497 19.04 -8.53 10.11
CA GLY A 497 19.03 -9.98 9.91
C GLY A 497 19.36 -10.42 8.47
N LYS A 498 19.13 -9.57 7.47
CA LYS A 498 19.56 -9.82 6.09
C LYS A 498 21.06 -9.61 5.91
N GLY A 499 21.63 -8.61 6.59
CA GLY A 499 23.06 -8.33 6.52
C GLY A 499 23.91 -9.46 7.10
N SER A 500 23.48 -10.09 8.20
CA SER A 500 24.10 -11.31 8.73
C SER A 500 24.13 -12.42 7.66
N LYS A 501 22.96 -12.77 7.11
CA LYS A 501 22.86 -13.81 6.08
C LYS A 501 23.66 -13.52 4.81
N ALA A 502 23.86 -12.24 4.49
CA ALA A 502 24.68 -11.85 3.36
C ALA A 502 26.16 -12.16 3.60
N VAL A 503 26.65 -11.99 4.83
CA VAL A 503 28.03 -12.37 5.22
C VAL A 503 28.17 -13.88 5.23
N ASP A 504 27.24 -14.61 5.87
CA ASP A 504 27.25 -16.07 5.90
C ASP A 504 27.29 -16.66 4.48
N PHE A 505 26.56 -16.05 3.55
CA PHE A 505 26.51 -16.47 2.16
C PHE A 505 27.77 -16.12 1.36
N THR A 506 28.30 -14.91 1.51
CA THR A 506 29.44 -14.43 0.70
C THR A 506 30.79 -14.89 1.25
N MET A 507 30.85 -15.21 2.53
CA MET A 507 32.07 -15.62 3.24
C MET A 507 31.97 -17.03 3.79
N ASN A 508 31.17 -17.90 3.17
CA ASN A 508 31.00 -19.28 3.66
C ASN A 508 32.35 -20.03 3.82
N SER A 509 33.35 -19.73 2.99
CA SER A 509 34.68 -20.36 3.04
C SER A 509 35.46 -20.04 4.32
N PHE A 510 35.03 -19.04 5.07
CA PHE A 510 35.59 -18.64 6.35
C PHE A 510 34.82 -19.25 7.54
N GLN A 511 33.80 -20.07 7.31
CA GLN A 511 33.14 -20.83 8.37
C GLN A 511 33.98 -22.06 8.70
N GLU A 512 34.06 -22.38 10.00
CA GLU A 512 34.84 -23.51 10.49
C GLU A 512 33.91 -24.61 11.00
N ARG A 513 34.26 -25.87 10.72
CA ARG A 513 33.48 -27.01 11.18
C ARG A 513 33.75 -27.24 12.66
N GLY A 514 32.71 -27.08 13.48
CA GLY A 514 32.73 -27.32 14.91
C GLY A 514 32.80 -28.80 15.27
N THR A 515 32.94 -29.06 16.56
CA THR A 515 32.99 -30.42 17.13
C THR A 515 31.66 -31.16 17.02
N ASP A 516 30.56 -30.43 16.85
CA ASP A 516 29.21 -30.95 16.57
C ASP A 516 29.01 -31.35 15.10
N GLY A 517 30.01 -31.09 14.25
CA GLY A 517 29.99 -31.41 12.84
C GLY A 517 29.26 -30.37 11.98
N HIS A 518 28.79 -29.27 12.57
CA HIS A 518 28.16 -28.13 11.89
C HIS A 518 29.16 -27.00 11.65
N TYR A 519 28.87 -26.13 10.68
CA TYR A 519 29.72 -24.98 10.38
C TYR A 519 29.33 -23.77 11.22
N HIS A 520 30.33 -23.10 11.79
CA HIS A 520 30.19 -21.94 12.67
C HIS A 520 30.98 -20.74 12.13
N ASP A 521 30.49 -19.54 12.42
CA ASP A 521 31.12 -18.30 11.99
C ASP A 521 32.42 -18.02 12.75
N THR A 522 33.44 -17.55 12.04
CA THR A 522 34.69 -17.10 12.66
C THR A 522 34.56 -15.69 13.26
N PRO A 523 35.42 -15.29 14.22
CA PRO A 523 35.40 -13.95 14.80
C PRO A 523 35.52 -12.81 13.78
N ILE A 524 36.21 -13.05 12.66
CA ILE A 524 36.32 -12.08 11.55
C ILE A 524 34.96 -11.90 10.86
N MET A 525 34.25 -13.01 10.59
CA MET A 525 32.91 -12.96 10.03
C MET A 525 31.94 -12.20 10.95
N LEU A 526 32.04 -12.38 12.27
CA LEU A 526 31.23 -11.64 13.23
C LEU A 526 31.38 -10.11 13.07
N GLY A 527 32.62 -9.61 12.97
CA GLY A 527 32.89 -8.19 12.75
C GLY A 527 32.28 -7.67 11.44
N LEU A 528 32.40 -8.45 10.36
CA LEU A 528 31.82 -8.10 9.06
C LEU A 528 30.28 -8.19 9.07
N THR A 529 29.72 -9.13 9.82
CA THR A 529 28.27 -9.28 10.03
C THR A 529 27.68 -8.02 10.67
N VAL A 530 28.35 -7.42 11.66
CA VAL A 530 27.90 -6.16 12.27
C VAL A 530 27.87 -5.03 11.25
N VAL A 531 28.95 -4.85 10.49
CA VAL A 531 29.03 -3.79 9.46
C VAL A 531 27.97 -4.02 8.37
N SER A 532 27.87 -5.25 7.85
CA SER A 532 26.88 -5.61 6.83
C SER A 532 25.44 -5.41 7.33
N ALA A 533 25.14 -5.79 8.57
CA ALA A 533 23.85 -5.57 9.21
C ALA A 533 23.49 -4.09 9.24
N LEU A 534 24.41 -3.22 9.70
CA LEU A 534 24.18 -1.77 9.74
C LEU A 534 23.96 -1.15 8.36
N VAL A 535 24.74 -1.56 7.36
CA VAL A 535 24.59 -1.11 5.97
C VAL A 535 23.22 -1.53 5.41
N HIS A 536 22.84 -2.79 5.58
CA HIS A 536 21.53 -3.29 5.13
C HIS A 536 20.38 -2.61 5.87
N GLY A 537 20.46 -2.52 7.20
CA GLY A 537 19.44 -1.86 8.02
C GLY A 537 19.21 -0.42 7.58
N THR A 538 20.29 0.34 7.45
CA THR A 538 20.24 1.76 7.06
C THR A 538 19.68 1.92 5.64
N ALA A 539 20.20 1.18 4.65
CA ALA A 539 19.75 1.28 3.28
C ALA A 539 18.26 0.92 3.11
N LEU A 540 17.78 -0.13 3.80
CA LEU A 540 16.38 -0.54 3.75
C LEU A 540 15.46 0.48 4.45
N ALA A 541 15.87 1.03 5.59
CA ALA A 541 15.14 2.06 6.32
C ALA A 541 15.02 3.35 5.50
N LEU A 542 16.13 3.83 4.94
CA LEU A 542 16.18 5.01 4.08
C LEU A 542 15.28 4.84 2.85
N ARG A 543 15.29 3.66 2.22
CA ARG A 543 14.38 3.35 1.11
C ARG A 543 12.92 3.37 1.52
N ALA A 544 12.59 2.84 2.70
CA ALA A 544 11.23 2.88 3.25
C ALA A 544 10.78 4.32 3.52
N GLN A 545 11.65 5.14 4.10
CA GLN A 545 11.40 6.55 4.37
C GLN A 545 11.17 7.35 3.08
N ALA A 546 12.07 7.22 2.08
CA ALA A 546 11.92 7.86 0.78
C ALA A 546 10.63 7.46 0.07
N ARG A 547 10.24 6.19 0.16
CA ARG A 547 9.01 5.69 -0.47
C ARG A 547 7.73 6.13 0.25
N GLY A 548 7.74 6.17 1.58
CA GLY A 548 6.58 6.50 2.41
C GLY A 548 6.29 8.00 2.46
N PHE A 549 7.34 8.82 2.57
CA PHE A 549 7.20 10.27 2.79
C PHE A 549 7.66 11.13 1.61
N GLY A 550 8.41 10.57 0.66
CA GLY A 550 8.96 11.32 -0.48
C GLY A 550 8.09 11.34 -1.74
N ARG A 551 7.06 10.49 -1.85
CA ARG A 551 6.18 10.41 -3.02
C ARG A 551 4.87 11.17 -2.80
N ASP A 552 4.44 11.91 -3.81
CA ASP A 552 3.11 12.50 -3.78
C ASP A 552 2.01 11.41 -3.89
N PRO A 553 0.90 11.55 -3.14
CA PRO A 553 -0.24 10.65 -3.26
C PRO A 553 -0.76 10.59 -4.71
N ILE A 554 -1.07 9.38 -5.19
CA ILE A 554 -1.60 9.15 -6.56
C ILE A 554 -2.90 9.94 -6.80
N ASP A 555 -3.63 10.26 -5.73
CA ASP A 555 -4.91 10.98 -5.77
C ASP A 555 -4.78 12.52 -5.68
N ASN A 556 -3.56 13.04 -5.52
CA ASN A 556 -3.33 14.48 -5.45
C ASN A 556 -3.24 15.08 -6.85
N VAL A 557 -4.23 15.89 -7.20
CA VAL A 557 -4.18 16.76 -8.38
C VAL A 557 -3.36 18.00 -7.99
N PRO A 558 -2.31 18.40 -8.73
CA PRO A 558 -1.65 19.67 -8.52
C PRO A 558 -2.66 20.80 -8.70
N SER A 559 -2.98 21.52 -7.62
CA SER A 559 -3.82 22.71 -7.70
C SER A 559 -3.03 23.84 -8.38
N VAL A 560 -3.06 23.90 -9.71
CA VAL A 560 -2.64 25.09 -10.45
C VAL A 560 -3.88 25.92 -10.76
N VAL A 561 -4.31 26.71 -9.79
CA VAL A 561 -5.10 27.93 -10.05
C VAL A 561 -4.33 29.07 -9.40
N LYS A 562 -3.29 29.56 -10.09
CA LYS A 562 -2.81 30.91 -9.84
C LYS A 562 -3.80 31.84 -10.52
N ALA A 563 -4.66 32.46 -9.71
CA ALA A 563 -5.41 33.62 -10.16
C ALA A 563 -4.42 34.68 -10.63
N SER A 564 -4.72 35.23 -11.81
CA SER A 564 -4.10 36.39 -12.42
C SER A 564 -3.85 37.51 -11.40
N GLU A 565 -2.59 37.80 -11.09
CA GLU A 565 -2.16 39.14 -10.73
C GLU A 565 -1.67 39.79 -12.03
N THR A 566 -2.48 40.68 -12.60
CA THR A 566 -2.02 41.60 -13.63
C THR A 566 -1.93 43.00 -13.02
N SER A 567 -0.73 43.58 -13.15
CA SER A 567 -0.43 45.02 -13.20
C SER A 567 -0.27 45.81 -11.90
N GLY A 568 0.99 45.93 -11.48
CA GLY A 568 1.68 47.22 -11.49
C GLY A 568 2.03 47.82 -10.12
N VAL A 569 3.31 47.74 -9.73
CA VAL A 569 4.13 48.92 -9.42
C VAL A 569 5.60 48.57 -9.70
N THR A 570 6.17 49.32 -10.61
CA THR A 570 7.61 49.47 -10.90
C THR A 570 8.31 50.12 -9.71
N THR A 571 9.37 49.50 -9.18
CA THR A 571 10.48 50.24 -8.56
C THR A 571 11.80 49.61 -8.93
N THR A 572 12.55 50.40 -9.68
CA THR A 572 13.94 50.29 -10.13
C THR A 572 14.94 50.48 -8.99
N SER A 573 16.19 50.06 -9.25
CA SER A 573 17.47 50.47 -8.62
C SER A 573 17.86 49.75 -7.31
N LEU A 574 19.09 49.26 -7.08
CA LEU A 574 20.41 49.47 -7.70
C LEU A 574 21.37 48.30 -7.36
N GLU A 575 22.21 47.96 -8.35
CA GLU A 575 23.65 47.61 -8.33
C GLU A 575 24.33 46.86 -7.16
N GLY A 576 25.16 45.90 -7.55
CA GLY A 576 26.15 45.20 -6.72
C GLY A 576 26.93 44.15 -7.52
N GLU A 577 27.60 44.62 -8.57
CA GLU A 577 28.47 43.90 -9.53
C GLU A 577 29.78 43.43 -8.86
N SER A 578 30.27 42.25 -9.24
CA SER A 578 31.71 41.91 -9.23
C SER A 578 31.97 40.69 -10.13
N ASP A 579 32.45 41.01 -11.32
CA ASP A 579 32.98 40.14 -12.37
C ASP A 579 34.07 39.15 -11.94
N ARG A 580 34.13 38.03 -12.67
CA ARG A 580 35.34 37.69 -13.45
C ARG A 580 35.04 36.67 -14.55
N SER A 581 35.06 37.16 -15.78
CA SER A 581 35.12 36.40 -17.03
C SER A 581 36.57 36.05 -17.39
N CYS A 582 36.77 34.92 -18.08
CA CYS A 582 37.78 34.81 -19.14
C CYS A 582 37.25 33.88 -20.24
N GLU A 583 37.27 34.43 -21.44
CA GLU A 583 36.74 33.97 -22.72
C GLU A 583 37.90 33.49 -23.62
N LEU A 584 37.55 33.01 -24.83
CA LEU A 584 38.36 32.84 -26.06
C LEU A 584 38.87 31.41 -26.38
N VAL A 585 38.85 30.89 -27.62
CA VAL A 585 38.16 31.17 -28.90
C VAL A 585 38.59 30.06 -29.90
N SER A 586 37.67 29.64 -30.78
CA SER A 586 37.78 29.10 -32.16
C SER A 586 38.75 27.96 -32.53
N ASP A 587 38.71 27.24 -33.67
CA ASP A 587 37.96 27.25 -34.94
C ASP A 587 37.96 25.82 -35.54
N SER A 588 37.12 25.58 -36.55
CA SER A 588 37.05 24.35 -37.40
C SER A 588 37.84 24.56 -38.73
N PRO A 589 37.76 23.78 -39.86
CA PRO A 589 37.22 22.44 -40.21
C PRO A 589 38.09 21.61 -41.24
N LYS A 590 37.51 20.52 -41.81
CA LYS A 590 37.81 19.75 -43.08
C LYS A 590 38.74 18.51 -42.97
N ALA A 591 38.67 17.45 -43.80
CA ALA A 591 37.72 16.80 -44.72
C ALA A 591 38.44 15.55 -45.35
N ASN A 592 37.67 14.61 -45.93
CA ASN A 592 38.03 13.56 -46.92
C ASN A 592 38.68 12.25 -46.41
N ALA A 593 38.05 11.06 -46.57
CA ALA A 593 37.88 10.21 -47.78
C ALA A 593 39.25 9.59 -48.21
N SER A 594 39.47 8.29 -48.50
CA SER A 594 38.62 7.17 -48.97
C SER A 594 39.49 5.91 -49.25
N LEU A 595 38.83 4.75 -49.50
CA LEU A 595 39.29 3.55 -50.26
C LEU A 595 40.37 2.63 -49.62
N ALA A 596 40.43 1.30 -49.84
CA ALA A 596 39.59 0.28 -50.49
C ALA A 596 40.24 -1.13 -50.30
N SER A 597 39.47 -2.20 -50.58
CA SER A 597 39.89 -3.57 -51.00
C SER A 597 40.58 -4.47 -49.94
N ASP A 598 40.32 -5.77 -49.78
CA ASP A 598 40.08 -6.83 -50.78
C ASP A 598 39.29 -8.04 -50.20
N LYS A 599 38.42 -8.64 -51.04
CA LYS A 599 37.98 -10.08 -51.03
C LYS A 599 38.94 -10.86 -51.99
N PRO A 600 38.82 -12.19 -52.33
CA PRO A 600 37.79 -13.23 -52.07
C PRO A 600 38.34 -14.67 -51.77
N ARG A 601 37.47 -15.67 -51.48
CA ARG A 601 37.21 -16.85 -52.34
C ARG A 601 36.15 -17.82 -51.76
N MET A 602 35.36 -18.39 -52.68
CA MET A 602 34.33 -19.43 -52.53
C MET A 602 34.93 -20.86 -52.37
N ILE A 603 34.17 -21.91 -52.03
CA ILE A 603 33.43 -22.81 -52.98
C ILE A 603 32.45 -23.76 -52.23
N ASN A 604 31.24 -23.89 -52.80
CA ASN A 604 30.23 -24.99 -52.94
C ASN A 604 30.10 -26.11 -51.88
N GLY A 605 28.94 -26.72 -51.61
CA GLY A 605 27.60 -26.71 -52.22
C GLY A 605 26.83 -27.96 -51.74
N GLY A 606 25.49 -27.98 -51.83
CA GLY A 606 24.69 -29.19 -51.59
C GLY A 606 23.23 -28.95 -51.14
N ASP A 607 22.35 -28.85 -52.13
CA ASP A 607 20.99 -29.41 -52.27
C ASP A 607 19.90 -29.33 -51.17
N THR A 608 18.82 -28.63 -51.59
CA THR A 608 17.37 -28.94 -51.50
C THR A 608 16.82 -29.71 -50.29
N ASP A 609 15.92 -29.06 -49.54
CA ASP A 609 14.49 -29.34 -49.72
C ASP A 609 13.57 -28.32 -49.03
N GLU A 610 12.43 -28.17 -49.67
CA GLU A 610 11.43 -27.13 -49.59
C GLU A 610 10.34 -27.52 -48.56
N ILE A 611 10.20 -26.77 -47.46
CA ILE A 611 8.97 -26.79 -46.64
C ILE A 611 8.65 -25.35 -46.17
N LYS A 612 7.69 -24.73 -46.85
CA LYS A 612 6.93 -23.58 -46.33
C LYS A 612 5.85 -24.09 -45.38
N PRO A 613 5.63 -23.39 -44.25
CA PRO A 613 4.26 -23.12 -43.83
C PRO A 613 4.04 -21.62 -43.63
N THR A 614 3.06 -21.14 -44.38
CA THR A 614 2.31 -19.89 -44.19
C THR A 614 1.77 -19.80 -42.77
N LEU A 615 2.11 -18.74 -42.03
CA LEU A 615 1.40 -18.34 -40.82
C LEU A 615 0.93 -16.89 -40.99
N THR A 616 -0.36 -16.79 -41.28
CA THR A 616 -1.19 -15.59 -41.30
C THR A 616 -1.19 -14.93 -39.92
N SER A 617 -0.69 -13.70 -39.87
CA SER A 617 -0.86 -12.76 -38.77
C SER A 617 -2.30 -12.22 -38.78
N GLU A 618 -3.21 -12.89 -38.06
CA GLU A 618 -4.49 -12.29 -37.68
C GLU A 618 -4.33 -11.54 -36.35
N ASN A 619 -4.37 -10.21 -36.44
CA ASN A 619 -4.61 -9.32 -35.30
C ASN A 619 -6.09 -9.43 -34.90
N PRO A 620 -6.44 -9.81 -33.65
CA PRO A 620 -7.81 -9.67 -33.19
C PRO A 620 -8.09 -8.20 -32.89
N ARG A 621 -8.69 -7.53 -33.88
CA ARG A 621 -9.36 -6.24 -33.77
C ARG A 621 -10.58 -6.45 -32.87
N ILE A 622 -10.49 -6.01 -31.61
CA ILE A 622 -11.63 -6.00 -30.69
C ILE A 622 -12.62 -4.95 -31.18
N THR A 623 -13.68 -5.41 -31.84
CA THR A 623 -14.89 -4.65 -32.13
C THR A 623 -15.65 -4.40 -30.83
N ALA A 624 -15.99 -3.13 -30.60
CA ALA A 624 -16.86 -2.71 -29.50
C ALA A 624 -18.26 -3.32 -29.68
N PRO A 625 -18.87 -3.92 -28.64
CA PRO A 625 -20.27 -4.29 -28.70
C PRO A 625 -21.14 -3.03 -28.54
N GLU A 626 -22.10 -2.87 -29.45
CA GLU A 626 -23.20 -1.91 -29.36
C GLU A 626 -23.90 -2.00 -28.00
N SER A 627 -23.68 -1.00 -27.15
CA SER A 627 -24.43 -0.85 -25.90
C SER A 627 -25.80 -0.24 -26.21
N LYS A 628 -26.83 -1.08 -26.25
CA LYS A 628 -28.21 -0.64 -26.14
C LYS A 628 -28.40 0.17 -24.86
N ASN A 629 -28.92 1.38 -25.02
CA ASN A 629 -29.40 2.29 -24.00
C ASN A 629 -30.17 1.54 -22.89
N ARG A 630 -29.57 1.43 -21.70
CA ARG A 630 -30.27 1.10 -20.45
C ARG A 630 -29.83 2.08 -19.37
N ASN A 631 -30.77 2.90 -18.94
CA ASN A 631 -30.68 3.75 -17.76
C ASN A 631 -30.18 2.94 -16.55
N PRO A 632 -29.15 3.40 -15.82
CA PRO A 632 -28.83 2.85 -14.53
C PRO A 632 -29.78 3.44 -13.49
N GLN A 633 -30.82 2.68 -13.11
CA GLN A 633 -31.49 2.93 -11.83
C GLN A 633 -30.65 2.36 -10.68
N PRO A 634 -30.51 3.08 -9.55
CA PRO A 634 -29.78 2.58 -8.39
C PRO A 634 -30.66 1.62 -7.59
N PHE A 635 -30.35 0.32 -7.66
CA PHE A 635 -30.90 -0.70 -6.76
C PHE A 635 -29.80 -1.15 -5.78
N TYR A 636 -29.64 -0.41 -4.68
CA TYR A 636 -28.89 -0.86 -3.49
C TYR A 636 -29.67 -0.45 -2.24
N ALA A 637 -30.68 -1.25 -1.87
CA ALA A 637 -31.35 -1.17 -0.58
C ALA A 637 -31.98 -2.53 -0.25
N SER A 638 -31.18 -3.58 -0.08
CA SER A 638 -31.70 -4.86 0.43
C SER A 638 -30.65 -5.83 0.99
N PHE A 639 -29.63 -5.37 1.69
CA PHE A 639 -28.91 -6.22 2.66
C PHE A 639 -28.43 -5.33 3.81
N PHE A 640 -28.82 -5.66 5.04
CA PHE A 640 -28.73 -4.87 6.29
C PHE A 640 -29.85 -3.85 6.54
N ARG A 641 -31.08 -4.35 6.73
CA ARG A 641 -32.09 -3.67 7.56
C ARG A 641 -32.17 -4.43 8.89
N ALA A 642 -31.43 -3.98 9.89
CA ALA A 642 -31.66 -4.38 11.27
C ALA A 642 -32.72 -3.45 11.85
N ASP A 643 -33.87 -4.00 12.20
CA ASP A 643 -34.98 -3.28 12.82
C ASP A 643 -34.54 -2.65 14.15
N ARG A 644 -34.52 -1.31 14.20
CA ARG A 644 -34.60 -0.55 15.45
C ARG A 644 -36.07 -0.29 15.73
N LYS A 645 -36.68 -1.13 16.58
CA LYS A 645 -37.91 -0.74 17.29
C LYS A 645 -37.54 -0.22 18.68
N SER A 646 -38.01 1.00 18.91
CA SER A 646 -38.17 1.66 20.20
C SER A 646 -38.90 0.76 21.20
N GLN A 647 -38.36 0.63 22.42
CA GLN A 647 -39.18 0.43 23.62
C GLN A 647 -38.44 0.96 24.85
N SER A 648 -39.19 1.75 25.61
CA SER A 648 -38.84 2.47 26.83
C SER A 648 -39.26 1.70 28.10
N HIS A 649 -38.68 2.13 29.23
CA HIS A 649 -39.07 1.87 30.64
C HIS A 649 -38.73 0.52 31.32
N LEU A 650 -37.72 0.61 32.23
CA LEU A 650 -37.57 0.11 33.65
C LEU A 650 -38.64 -0.85 34.26
N PRO A 651 -38.40 -1.60 35.38
CA PRO A 651 -37.30 -1.53 36.38
C PRO A 651 -36.75 -2.87 36.97
N ARG A 652 -35.76 -2.72 37.87
CA ARG A 652 -35.22 -3.61 38.93
C ARG A 652 -36.13 -4.72 39.53
N SER A 653 -35.54 -5.89 39.82
CA SER A 653 -35.57 -6.64 41.11
C SER A 653 -34.62 -7.85 41.02
N GLN A 654 -33.62 -7.99 41.89
CA GLN A 654 -33.55 -8.76 43.15
C GLN A 654 -33.63 -10.31 43.05
N SER A 655 -32.48 -10.92 43.42
CA SER A 655 -32.29 -12.03 44.38
C SER A 655 -32.81 -13.45 44.09
N SER A 656 -31.92 -14.40 44.49
CA SER A 656 -32.12 -15.76 45.09
C SER A 656 -31.36 -16.80 44.25
N LYS A 657 -30.21 -17.38 44.66
CA LYS A 657 -29.87 -18.24 45.81
C LYS A 657 -30.81 -19.45 45.99
N GLU A 658 -30.16 -20.62 46.04
CA GLU A 658 -30.56 -21.94 46.58
C GLU A 658 -31.19 -23.00 45.65
N LEU A 659 -30.39 -24.05 45.40
CA LEU A 659 -30.65 -25.50 45.54
C LEU A 659 -29.39 -26.21 44.98
N GLN A 660 -28.41 -26.69 45.77
CA GLN A 660 -28.41 -27.96 46.56
C GLN A 660 -29.30 -29.04 45.96
N ALA A 661 -28.96 -30.31 45.85
CA ALA A 661 -27.80 -31.16 46.05
C ALA A 661 -28.27 -32.56 45.59
N LEU A 662 -27.40 -33.44 45.09
CA LEU A 662 -27.43 -34.91 45.33
C LEU A 662 -26.30 -35.63 44.56
N VAL A 663 -25.28 -35.95 45.34
CA VAL A 663 -24.27 -37.05 45.26
C VAL A 663 -25.02 -38.39 45.48
N PRO A 664 -24.53 -39.65 45.24
CA PRO A 664 -23.15 -40.20 45.17
C PRO A 664 -22.89 -41.08 43.93
N GLY A 665 -21.72 -41.66 43.65
CA GLY A 665 -20.47 -41.92 44.38
C GLY A 665 -19.80 -43.13 43.70
N GLY A 666 -18.48 -43.29 43.83
CA GLY A 666 -17.79 -44.47 43.29
C GLY A 666 -16.28 -44.34 43.22
N ASN A 667 -15.62 -44.62 44.36
CA ASN A 667 -14.18 -44.85 44.46
C ASN A 667 -13.77 -46.13 43.72
N SER A 668 -12.60 -46.10 43.08
CA SER A 668 -11.74 -47.29 42.91
C SER A 668 -10.32 -46.87 42.52
N THR A 669 -9.43 -46.93 43.51
CA THR A 669 -7.97 -47.01 43.41
C THR A 669 -7.51 -48.14 42.49
N ARG A 670 -6.47 -47.90 41.68
CA ARG A 670 -5.51 -48.94 41.28
C ARG A 670 -4.17 -48.33 40.85
N ASP A 671 -3.14 -48.71 41.59
CA ASP A 671 -1.73 -48.61 41.24
C ASP A 671 -1.41 -49.39 39.96
N ALA A 672 -0.52 -48.86 39.11
CA ALA A 672 0.43 -49.66 38.33
C ALA A 672 1.52 -48.79 37.66
N GLN A 673 2.74 -48.97 38.17
CA GLN A 673 3.99 -49.19 37.42
C GLN A 673 4.51 -48.12 36.44
N HIS A 674 5.56 -47.45 36.93
CA HIS A 674 6.65 -46.84 36.17
C HIS A 674 7.25 -47.77 35.10
N THR A 675 7.36 -47.26 33.87
CA THR A 675 8.43 -47.60 32.93
C THR A 675 9.01 -46.31 32.33
N PRO A 676 10.33 -46.18 32.15
CA PRO A 676 10.94 -44.96 31.65
C PRO A 676 10.89 -44.93 30.12
N THR A 677 10.25 -43.90 29.57
CA THR A 677 10.35 -43.57 28.14
C THR A 677 11.72 -42.96 27.85
N PRO A 678 12.38 -43.32 26.74
CA PRO A 678 13.68 -42.79 26.39
C PRO A 678 13.57 -41.31 26.01
N THR A 679 14.32 -40.47 26.71
CA THR A 679 14.59 -39.08 26.33
C THR A 679 15.28 -39.05 24.97
N ILE A 680 14.55 -38.62 23.94
CA ILE A 680 15.12 -38.18 22.68
C ILE A 680 15.75 -36.80 22.95
N PRO A 681 17.05 -36.58 22.66
CA PRO A 681 17.65 -35.28 22.86
C PRO A 681 17.06 -34.31 21.83
N THR A 682 16.36 -33.29 22.33
CA THR A 682 16.05 -32.06 21.60
C THR A 682 17.34 -31.43 21.12
N GLN A 683 17.67 -31.63 19.84
CA GLN A 683 18.67 -30.84 19.14
C GLN A 683 18.20 -29.39 19.05
N TYR A 684 19.11 -28.49 19.37
CA TYR A 684 18.97 -27.05 19.26
C TYR A 684 18.69 -26.66 17.79
N TRP A 685 17.72 -25.77 17.60
CA TRP A 685 17.33 -25.18 16.32
C TRP A 685 18.06 -23.88 16.05
#